data_AF-A0AAX4PD56-F1
#
_entry.id   AF-A0AAX4PD56-F1
#
_cell.length_a   1.000
_cell.length_b   1.000
_cell.length_c   1.000
_cell.angle_alpha   90.00
_cell.angle_beta   90.00
_cell.angle_gamma   90.00
#
_symmetry.space_group_name_H-M   'P 1'
#
loop_
_entity.id
_entity.type
_entity.pdbx_description
1 polymer ?
#
loop_
_entity_poly.entity_id
_entity_poly.type
_entity_poly.pdbx_seq_one_letter_code
_entity_poly.pdbx_strand_id
1 'polypeptide(L)'
;MAAGALRGPGAGRRLPRQPRGCLSSPTTRLPKFSHAFASWRGARAAEKKGLGRASESEGVVSTSSSSSSSAEPERRQDPPPARDGSYSLASFLQEKSRAGETMLPELPRGDTSVGPDDDSSPSPSPSGLDIPYQCAEDVSGLSLDELCRSSAVYNPEISWLAFNWRVLALACSERIPLLERLTFLSITASNLDEFFAKRVGGLKKQLEASKADKLRAEEEGGLTWTPDEQLELIAENVKRLSRSQDEILRERLEPRLAEEARLRIVHNVNELSARERERLSRYFTQELELLLTPIKLDPGHPFPFLQSLSIGLAVRLRGEEEGATSYAVVAIPSTVARWIPVKVEAQAEEAEGREGGAGGGSHAFLPVEELIASHLDQLFGGWKILGAWPYRVTRNAELERHEEECEDLLEMMAEEVRERMFAPFVRLEVRAGAPADLVDLLTEELELNATRDVYHVESLLDLSDLRTLAPEAEASANALRFPRHQPVEACARQACDPARGGEESIFDAIRKQDILVHHPYESFESSTLRLLEESASDPNVLAIKTTVYRTSNDSPVIKALMKAAEARKEVAVLMELKARFDEERNVSYAQELEAAGCSVAYGLIGLKTHCKVMLVVRREVSAREALRTYVHIGTGNYNPVTAGLYSDFSLFSCDPQLGRDATDVFKHLTGMHKQEAVGGYRKLLVAQVYMRDQIAEMIDGEIEACRRGGRGAILLKVNGLDDRLLVRKLYEAARAGVRVDCVVRGMCRLRPGVMGLTENVRVVSVLGRFLEHHRVAVFHNGGDPKYFIGSADWMARNLSRRVEVAAPVGDERIKETLRDVMSSYLSDMVDAWEMLPDGTYVQPPTRTAEAGLNACLVQGGAGLPEETSRIMERSARAGTQSALVEYYSEEK
;
A
#
# COMPACT_ATOMS: atom_id res chain seq x y z
N MET A 1 35.31 -6.63 67.07
CA MET A 1 34.54 -5.88 68.09
C MET A 1 33.07 -6.04 67.70
N ALA A 2 32.25 -6.77 68.46
CA ALA A 2 31.75 -6.49 69.82
C ALA A 2 30.45 -5.66 69.77
N ALA A 3 29.40 -6.16 70.42
CA ALA A 3 28.01 -5.79 70.18
C ALA A 3 27.53 -4.53 70.93
N GLY A 4 26.38 -4.00 70.51
CA GLY A 4 25.50 -3.12 71.30
C GLY A 4 24.03 -3.53 71.07
N ALA A 5 23.25 -3.67 72.14
CA ALA A 5 21.86 -4.17 72.08
C ALA A 5 21.01 -3.49 73.14
N LEU A 6 19.68 -3.38 72.93
CA LEU A 6 18.70 -3.03 73.99
C LEU A 6 17.24 -3.44 73.63
N ARG A 7 16.74 -4.46 74.36
CA ARG A 7 15.36 -4.70 74.91
C ARG A 7 14.07 -4.47 74.06
N GLY A 8 13.16 -5.47 74.13
CA GLY A 8 11.69 -5.30 73.96
C GLY A 8 10.99 -4.79 75.24
N PRO A 9 9.65 -4.90 75.44
CA PRO A 9 8.72 -5.98 75.04
C PRO A 9 7.48 -5.47 74.23
N GLY A 10 6.38 -6.19 73.94
CA GLY A 10 6.02 -7.62 74.03
C GLY A 10 4.49 -7.87 74.14
N ALA A 11 4.04 -9.08 73.75
CA ALA A 11 2.65 -9.58 73.71
C ALA A 11 1.71 -9.04 72.59
N GLY A 12 0.85 -9.84 71.94
CA GLY A 12 0.81 -11.32 71.89
C GLY A 12 -0.46 -11.95 71.27
N ARG A 13 -0.33 -13.18 70.73
CA ARG A 13 -1.29 -14.32 70.57
C ARG A 13 -2.76 -14.06 70.10
N ARG A 14 -3.44 -14.89 69.29
CA ARG A 14 -3.12 -16.14 68.52
C ARG A 14 -4.26 -16.45 67.51
N LEU A 15 -3.96 -17.32 66.53
CA LEU A 15 -4.83 -18.13 65.62
C LEU A 15 -5.89 -19.01 66.34
N PRO A 16 -6.78 -19.80 65.67
CA PRO A 16 -7.38 -19.74 64.30
C PRO A 16 -8.92 -20.09 64.23
N ARG A 17 -9.56 -20.06 63.03
CA ARG A 17 -10.36 -21.16 62.37
C ARG A 17 -11.50 -20.71 61.41
N GLN A 18 -11.72 -21.55 60.39
CA GLN A 18 -12.93 -21.69 59.51
C GLN A 18 -14.20 -22.10 60.31
N PRO A 19 -15.47 -21.95 59.81
CA PRO A 19 -15.94 -22.57 58.53
C PRO A 19 -17.16 -21.98 57.76
N ARG A 20 -17.37 -22.54 56.54
CA ARG A 20 -18.65 -22.83 55.82
C ARG A 20 -19.83 -21.82 55.83
N GLY A 21 -20.27 -21.42 54.63
CA GLY A 21 -21.57 -21.89 54.11
C GLY A 21 -22.68 -20.89 53.71
N CYS A 22 -22.96 -20.83 52.40
CA CYS A 22 -24.28 -20.68 51.75
C CYS A 22 -25.08 -19.35 51.77
N LEU A 23 -25.76 -19.13 50.63
CA LEU A 23 -26.99 -18.33 50.41
C LEU A 23 -26.95 -16.81 50.63
N SER A 24 -26.78 -16.04 49.55
CA SER A 24 -27.93 -15.53 48.76
C SER A 24 -27.48 -14.55 47.66
N SER A 25 -28.26 -14.46 46.58
CA SER A 25 -28.07 -13.46 45.52
C SER A 25 -28.96 -12.24 45.73
N PRO A 26 -28.50 -11.06 45.30
CA PRO A 26 -29.39 -10.07 44.70
C PRO A 26 -28.92 -9.67 43.30
N THR A 27 -29.88 -9.38 42.43
CA THR A 27 -29.68 -8.94 41.04
C THR A 27 -29.17 -7.50 40.97
N THR A 28 -27.93 -7.31 40.49
CA THR A 28 -27.41 -5.98 40.15
C THR A 28 -28.10 -5.45 38.90
N ARG A 29 -28.57 -4.20 38.94
CA ARG A 29 -29.29 -3.55 37.83
C ARG A 29 -28.30 -2.93 36.84
N LEU A 30 -28.55 -3.12 35.55
CA LEU A 30 -27.91 -2.32 34.49
C LEU A 30 -28.33 -0.84 34.62
N PRO A 31 -27.42 0.13 34.41
CA PRO A 31 -27.78 1.54 34.36
C PRO A 31 -28.57 1.86 33.09
N LYS A 32 -29.58 2.73 33.21
CA LYS A 32 -30.28 3.29 32.05
C LYS A 32 -29.58 4.58 31.61
N PHE A 33 -29.12 4.63 30.36
CA PHE A 33 -28.86 5.90 29.69
C PHE A 33 -30.16 6.37 28.99
N SER A 34 -30.46 7.66 29.11
CA SER A 34 -31.67 8.28 28.56
C SER A 34 -31.44 9.77 28.33
N HIS A 35 -31.89 10.26 27.17
CA HIS A 35 -31.59 11.59 26.59
C HIS A 35 -30.12 11.74 26.13
N ALA A 36 -29.83 12.30 24.96
CA ALA A 36 -30.63 13.25 24.18
C ALA A 36 -30.92 12.82 22.73
N PHE A 37 -32.21 12.78 22.37
CA PHE A 37 -32.71 12.84 20.99
C PHE A 37 -34.02 13.63 21.02
N ALA A 38 -34.00 14.90 20.57
CA ALA A 38 -35.17 15.79 20.67
C ALA A 38 -35.10 17.04 19.77
N SER A 39 -35.17 16.89 18.44
CA SER A 39 -35.88 17.85 17.58
C SER A 39 -36.19 17.27 16.19
N TRP A 40 -37.09 17.95 15.46
CA TRP A 40 -37.30 17.82 14.01
C TRP A 40 -37.81 16.49 13.43
N ARG A 41 -39.15 16.29 13.52
CA ARG A 41 -40.03 16.04 12.35
C ARG A 41 -41.44 16.57 12.66
N GLY A 42 -42.08 17.24 11.70
CA GLY A 42 -43.53 17.49 11.70
C GLY A 42 -44.01 18.94 11.86
N ALA A 43 -44.14 19.67 10.74
CA ALA A 43 -45.19 20.69 10.53
C ALA A 43 -45.33 21.04 9.03
N ARG A 44 -46.47 20.70 8.41
CA ARG A 44 -46.94 21.28 7.14
C ARG A 44 -48.39 21.74 7.34
N ALA A 45 -48.79 22.76 6.57
CA ALA A 45 -50.14 23.31 6.41
C ALA A 45 -50.69 24.29 7.49
N ALA A 46 -50.75 25.56 7.08
CA ALA A 46 -51.85 26.53 7.22
C ALA A 46 -52.35 27.02 8.60
N GLU A 47 -52.30 28.35 8.78
CA GLU A 47 -53.52 29.19 8.79
C GLU A 47 -53.22 30.67 8.42
N LYS A 48 -54.25 31.53 8.42
CA LYS A 48 -54.32 32.80 7.67
C LYS A 48 -54.10 34.09 8.48
N LYS A 49 -53.91 35.19 7.71
CA LYS A 49 -54.03 36.63 8.02
C LYS A 49 -52.74 37.32 8.53
N GLY A 50 -52.36 38.50 8.01
CA GLY A 50 -52.96 39.24 6.88
C GLY A 50 -52.39 40.65 6.64
N LEU A 51 -53.14 41.44 5.86
CA LEU A 51 -52.88 42.79 5.33
C LEU A 51 -51.87 42.91 4.17
N GLY A 52 -52.43 43.29 3.01
CA GLY A 52 -51.77 43.78 1.79
C GLY A 52 -52.90 44.09 0.79
N ARG A 53 -53.06 45.36 0.37
CA ARG A 53 -54.34 45.85 -0.21
C ARG A 53 -54.13 46.60 -1.53
N ALA A 54 -54.60 46.01 -2.62
CA ALA A 54 -54.92 46.60 -3.93
C ALA A 54 -55.94 45.62 -4.59
N SER A 55 -57.14 45.99 -5.06
CA SER A 55 -57.50 46.82 -6.23
C SER A 55 -56.83 46.33 -7.53
N GLU A 56 -57.53 45.97 -8.61
CA GLU A 56 -58.97 46.08 -8.94
C GLU A 56 -59.31 45.04 -10.06
N SER A 57 -60.34 44.20 -9.90
CA SER A 57 -61.63 44.22 -10.64
C SER A 57 -61.62 43.85 -12.15
N GLU A 58 -62.41 42.82 -12.50
CA GLU A 58 -62.92 42.46 -13.86
C GLU A 58 -61.88 42.00 -14.92
N GLY A 59 -62.16 41.05 -15.83
CA GLY A 59 -63.32 40.14 -15.97
C GLY A 59 -63.28 39.31 -17.28
N VAL A 60 -64.29 38.44 -17.48
CA VAL A 60 -64.87 38.02 -18.80
C VAL A 60 -64.07 37.07 -19.75
N VAL A 61 -64.61 35.84 -19.94
CA VAL A 61 -64.85 35.08 -21.21
C VAL A 61 -63.74 35.09 -22.30
N SER A 62 -62.93 34.04 -22.56
CA SER A 62 -63.14 32.65 -23.08
C SER A 62 -62.80 32.44 -24.59
N THR A 63 -62.83 31.18 -25.06
CA THR A 63 -62.91 30.71 -26.48
C THR A 63 -61.75 30.96 -27.48
N SER A 64 -60.87 29.95 -27.55
CA SER A 64 -60.66 29.03 -28.71
C SER A 64 -60.03 29.45 -30.07
N SER A 65 -59.16 28.53 -30.52
CA SER A 65 -59.04 27.91 -31.88
C SER A 65 -58.33 28.58 -33.07
N SER A 66 -57.41 27.80 -33.66
CA SER A 66 -57.09 27.63 -35.11
C SER A 66 -56.46 28.79 -35.92
N SER A 67 -55.72 28.57 -37.03
CA SER A 67 -54.89 27.43 -37.53
C SER A 67 -54.17 27.85 -38.84
N SER A 68 -53.18 27.08 -39.33
CA SER A 68 -52.52 27.21 -40.68
C SER A 68 -51.71 28.53 -40.89
N SER A 69 -50.84 28.78 -41.89
CA SER A 69 -50.10 28.05 -42.98
C SER A 69 -49.13 29.09 -43.65
N SER A 70 -48.12 28.81 -44.51
CA SER A 70 -47.35 27.62 -44.97
C SER A 70 -46.07 28.03 -45.74
N ALA A 71 -45.14 27.08 -45.99
CA ALA A 71 -44.12 27.00 -47.06
C ALA A 71 -42.95 28.04 -47.19
N GLU A 72 -41.69 27.58 -47.02
CA GLU A 72 -40.73 27.08 -48.07
C GLU A 72 -40.76 27.63 -49.54
N PRO A 73 -39.78 27.33 -50.46
CA PRO A 73 -38.43 26.69 -50.36
C PRO A 73 -37.31 27.27 -51.32
N GLU A 74 -36.25 26.48 -51.63
CA GLU A 74 -35.37 26.45 -52.87
C GLU A 74 -34.05 27.30 -52.91
N ARG A 75 -32.93 26.96 -53.60
CA ARG A 75 -32.33 25.76 -54.31
C ARG A 75 -30.79 25.99 -54.51
N ARG A 76 -29.85 25.01 -54.34
CA ARG A 76 -29.28 23.95 -55.25
C ARG A 76 -28.46 24.36 -56.51
N GLN A 77 -27.18 23.91 -56.64
CA GLN A 77 -26.55 23.09 -57.75
C GLN A 77 -25.02 23.28 -58.02
N ASP A 78 -24.33 22.18 -58.41
CA ASP A 78 -22.90 22.01 -58.82
C ASP A 78 -22.77 21.82 -60.38
N PRO A 79 -21.67 21.31 -61.03
CA PRO A 79 -20.26 21.00 -60.63
C PRO A 79 -19.11 21.57 -61.57
N PRO A 80 -18.23 20.80 -62.27
CA PRO A 80 -16.73 20.71 -62.14
C PRO A 80 -15.93 21.32 -63.36
N PRO A 81 -14.59 21.13 -63.63
CA PRO A 81 -13.56 20.18 -63.14
C PRO A 81 -12.11 20.75 -62.92
N ALA A 82 -11.03 20.02 -63.28
CA ALA A 82 -9.60 20.22 -62.90
C ALA A 82 -8.57 20.26 -64.08
N ARG A 83 -7.29 20.60 -63.82
CA ARG A 83 -6.12 20.42 -64.75
C ARG A 83 -4.71 20.57 -64.13
N ASP A 84 -3.69 20.13 -64.89
CA ASP A 84 -2.25 20.03 -64.54
C ASP A 84 -1.42 21.33 -64.50
N GLY A 85 -0.20 21.23 -63.94
CA GLY A 85 0.90 22.19 -64.15
C GLY A 85 2.26 21.69 -63.62
N SER A 86 3.18 21.33 -64.52
CA SER A 86 4.55 20.91 -64.18
C SER A 86 5.58 21.96 -64.62
N TYR A 87 6.72 22.06 -63.92
CA TYR A 87 7.99 22.51 -64.51
C TYR A 87 9.20 22.06 -63.69
N SER A 88 10.34 21.91 -64.37
CA SER A 88 11.67 21.62 -63.80
C SER A 88 12.73 22.28 -64.68
N LEU A 89 13.76 22.88 -64.07
CA LEU A 89 15.11 22.93 -64.64
C LEU A 89 16.13 23.20 -63.53
N ALA A 90 17.40 22.86 -63.79
CA ALA A 90 18.47 22.85 -62.81
C ALA A 90 19.70 23.65 -63.25
N SER A 91 20.67 23.77 -62.33
CA SER A 91 22.09 24.10 -62.52
C SER A 91 22.49 25.55 -62.85
N PHE A 92 23.46 26.06 -62.06
CA PHE A 92 24.74 26.58 -62.59
C PHE A 92 25.85 26.43 -61.51
N LEU A 93 27.12 26.72 -61.85
CA LEU A 93 28.32 26.23 -61.13
C LEU A 93 29.40 27.31 -60.84
N GLN A 94 30.45 26.93 -60.08
CA GLN A 94 31.81 27.52 -59.99
C GLN A 94 31.98 28.88 -59.21
N GLU A 95 33.14 29.28 -58.64
CA GLU A 95 34.47 28.64 -58.48
C GLU A 95 35.37 29.13 -57.29
N LYS A 96 36.32 28.27 -56.87
CA LYS A 96 37.68 28.46 -56.26
C LYS A 96 38.07 29.76 -55.50
N SER A 97 38.67 29.60 -54.30
CA SER A 97 40.12 29.80 -53.95
C SER A 97 40.35 30.15 -52.45
N ARG A 98 41.55 30.21 -51.86
CA ARG A 98 42.70 29.26 -51.76
C ARG A 98 43.71 29.77 -50.68
N ALA A 99 44.27 28.87 -49.84
CA ALA A 99 45.46 29.02 -48.94
C ALA A 99 45.32 29.76 -47.57
N GLY A 100 45.98 29.23 -46.52
CA GLY A 100 46.10 29.88 -45.18
C GLY A 100 46.32 28.93 -43.97
N GLU A 101 47.54 28.45 -43.77
CA GLU A 101 48.12 27.83 -42.55
C GLU A 101 47.96 28.69 -41.27
N THR A 102 47.89 28.23 -40.00
CA THR A 102 47.81 26.90 -39.31
C THR A 102 47.35 27.14 -37.85
N MET A 103 46.60 26.22 -37.19
CA MET A 103 46.68 25.94 -35.72
C MET A 103 45.84 24.70 -35.31
N LEU A 104 45.98 24.27 -34.05
CA LEU A 104 45.49 23.02 -33.43
C LEU A 104 43.95 22.82 -33.42
N PRO A 105 43.44 21.57 -33.31
CA PRO A 105 42.01 21.27 -33.45
C PRO A 105 41.16 21.58 -32.20
N GLU A 106 40.06 22.31 -32.40
CA GLU A 106 38.95 22.38 -31.44
C GLU A 106 37.98 21.19 -31.62
N LEU A 107 37.22 20.87 -30.57
CA LEU A 107 36.19 19.82 -30.61
C LEU A 107 34.98 20.29 -31.45
N PRO A 108 34.37 19.41 -32.27
CA PRO A 108 33.36 19.83 -33.24
C PRO A 108 32.04 20.21 -32.56
N ARG A 109 31.57 21.44 -32.82
CA ARG A 109 30.16 21.80 -32.64
C ARG A 109 29.35 21.20 -33.79
N GLY A 110 28.37 20.36 -33.48
CA GLY A 110 27.36 19.92 -34.43
C GLY A 110 26.14 20.83 -34.35
N ASP A 111 25.96 21.72 -35.33
CA ASP A 111 24.67 22.39 -35.52
C ASP A 111 23.66 21.39 -36.11
N THR A 112 22.55 21.17 -35.41
CA THR A 112 21.34 20.57 -35.96
C THR A 112 20.15 21.47 -35.66
N SER A 113 19.97 22.50 -36.49
CA SER A 113 18.77 23.34 -36.47
C SER A 113 17.56 22.52 -36.92
N VAL A 114 16.73 22.09 -35.96
CA VAL A 114 15.38 21.57 -36.21
C VAL A 114 14.39 22.73 -36.03
N GLY A 115 13.38 22.81 -36.89
CA GLY A 115 12.35 23.85 -36.81
C GLY A 115 11.33 23.58 -35.69
N PRO A 116 10.46 24.57 -35.38
CA PRO A 116 9.40 24.42 -34.39
C PRO A 116 8.21 23.63 -34.98
N ASP A 117 8.40 22.34 -35.23
CA ASP A 117 7.30 21.39 -35.41
C ASP A 117 6.84 20.91 -34.02
N ASP A 118 5.89 21.66 -33.46
CA ASP A 118 5.38 21.54 -32.09
C ASP A 118 4.32 20.42 -31.97
N ASP A 119 4.79 19.17 -31.94
CA ASP A 119 3.97 18.00 -31.57
C ASP A 119 4.81 16.98 -30.76
N SER A 120 5.30 17.43 -29.59
CA SER A 120 5.86 16.52 -28.57
C SER A 120 4.74 15.92 -27.71
N SER A 121 3.70 15.39 -28.35
CA SER A 121 2.71 14.57 -27.64
C SER A 121 3.38 13.33 -27.04
N PRO A 122 3.20 13.05 -25.73
CA PRO A 122 3.90 11.95 -25.09
C PRO A 122 3.45 10.62 -25.71
N SER A 123 4.41 9.81 -26.16
CA SER A 123 4.13 8.48 -26.72
C SER A 123 3.27 7.68 -25.73
N PRO A 124 2.15 7.06 -26.17
CA PRO A 124 1.17 6.49 -25.25
C PRO A 124 1.80 5.43 -24.34
N SER A 125 1.34 5.39 -23.08
CA SER A 125 1.88 4.48 -22.07
C SER A 125 1.87 3.02 -22.57
N PRO A 126 2.88 2.17 -22.26
CA PRO A 126 2.89 0.77 -22.67
C PRO A 126 1.68 -0.05 -22.16
N SER A 127 0.97 0.47 -21.16
CA SER A 127 -0.30 -0.06 -20.64
C SER A 127 -1.54 0.36 -21.45
N GLY A 128 -1.44 1.31 -22.38
CA GLY A 128 -2.59 1.88 -23.08
C GLY A 128 -3.62 2.48 -22.12
N LEU A 129 -3.14 3.21 -21.11
CA LEU A 129 -3.96 3.97 -20.17
C LEU A 129 -3.58 5.45 -20.28
N ASP A 130 -4.59 6.30 -20.45
CA ASP A 130 -4.46 7.74 -20.19
C ASP A 130 -4.46 7.92 -18.66
N ILE A 131 -3.27 8.13 -18.09
CA ILE A 131 -3.11 8.21 -16.63
C ILE A 131 -3.24 9.69 -16.24
N PRO A 132 -4.29 10.10 -15.52
CA PRO A 132 -4.69 11.51 -15.37
C PRO A 132 -3.86 12.26 -14.32
N TYR A 133 -2.54 12.16 -14.39
CA TYR A 133 -1.63 12.95 -13.57
C TYR A 133 -1.42 14.31 -14.22
N GLN A 134 -2.08 15.34 -13.70
CA GLN A 134 -1.68 16.72 -13.97
C GLN A 134 -1.57 17.49 -12.67
N CYS A 135 -0.33 17.57 -12.16
CA CYS A 135 0.10 18.80 -11.50
C CYS A 135 0.13 19.87 -12.60
N ALA A 136 -0.97 20.63 -12.74
CA ALA A 136 -1.18 21.51 -13.89
C ALA A 136 -0.42 22.86 -13.78
N GLU A 137 0.54 22.98 -12.86
CA GLU A 137 1.41 24.15 -12.74
C GLU A 137 2.75 23.91 -13.43
N ASP A 138 3.16 24.87 -14.26
CA ASP A 138 4.51 24.94 -14.79
C ASP A 138 5.50 25.17 -13.63
N VAL A 139 6.29 24.15 -13.32
CA VAL A 139 7.33 24.21 -12.28
C VAL A 139 8.58 24.99 -12.73
N SER A 140 8.68 25.36 -14.01
CA SER A 140 9.80 26.14 -14.52
C SER A 140 9.75 27.58 -14.01
N GLY A 141 10.87 28.05 -13.45
CA GLY A 141 10.97 29.38 -12.84
C GLY A 141 10.52 29.50 -11.37
N LEU A 142 9.95 28.44 -10.75
CA LEU A 142 9.75 28.41 -9.30
C LEU A 142 11.09 28.52 -8.56
N SER A 143 11.15 29.26 -7.44
CA SER A 143 12.31 29.22 -6.55
C SER A 143 12.34 27.96 -5.68
N LEU A 144 13.50 27.64 -5.11
CA LEU A 144 13.65 26.52 -4.16
C LEU A 144 12.67 26.61 -2.98
N ASP A 145 12.38 27.82 -2.49
CA ASP A 145 11.46 28.02 -1.38
C ASP A 145 9.99 27.85 -1.79
N GLU A 146 9.63 28.17 -3.03
CA GLU A 146 8.30 27.86 -3.59
C GLU A 146 8.16 26.36 -3.88
N LEU A 147 9.16 25.72 -4.49
CA LEU A 147 9.18 24.27 -4.75
C LEU A 147 9.11 23.43 -3.45
N CYS A 148 9.59 23.96 -2.32
CA CYS A 148 9.43 23.35 -1.00
C CYS A 148 8.04 23.53 -0.36
N ARG A 149 7.31 24.59 -0.72
CA ARG A 149 6.11 25.06 0.00
C ARG A 149 4.81 24.99 -0.80
N SER A 150 4.88 24.98 -2.14
CA SER A 150 3.71 24.97 -3.01
C SER A 150 2.89 23.70 -2.76
N SER A 151 1.61 23.90 -2.46
CA SER A 151 0.60 22.86 -2.37
C SER A 151 0.41 22.18 -3.74
N ALA A 152 0.30 22.95 -4.81
CA ALA A 152 0.11 22.47 -6.17
C ALA A 152 1.20 21.47 -6.60
N VAL A 153 2.48 21.79 -6.34
CA VAL A 153 3.63 20.91 -6.66
C VAL A 153 3.50 19.52 -6.01
N TYR A 154 2.94 19.44 -4.80
CA TYR A 154 2.79 18.16 -4.09
C TYR A 154 1.53 18.07 -3.20
N ASN A 155 0.56 17.28 -3.67
CA ASN A 155 -0.50 16.72 -2.86
C ASN A 155 -0.14 15.29 -2.41
N PRO A 156 -0.13 14.97 -1.09
CA PRO A 156 0.27 13.64 -0.61
C PRO A 156 -0.64 12.50 -1.07
N GLU A 157 -1.93 12.77 -1.22
CA GLU A 157 -2.93 11.76 -1.52
C GLU A 157 -3.06 11.52 -3.04
N ILE A 158 -2.86 12.55 -3.86
CA ILE A 158 -2.61 12.37 -5.31
C ILE A 158 -1.30 11.60 -5.54
N SER A 159 -0.24 11.87 -4.77
CA SER A 159 1.00 11.08 -4.86
C SER A 159 0.80 9.61 -4.47
N TRP A 160 -0.13 9.32 -3.56
CA TRP A 160 -0.53 7.95 -3.24
C TRP A 160 -1.38 7.32 -4.35
N LEU A 161 -2.37 8.05 -4.90
CA LEU A 161 -3.17 7.58 -6.03
C LEU A 161 -2.29 7.33 -7.27
N ALA A 162 -1.24 8.13 -7.46
CA ALA A 162 -0.23 7.92 -8.49
C ALA A 162 0.63 6.67 -8.26
N PHE A 163 0.80 6.18 -7.03
CA PHE A 163 1.31 4.82 -6.84
C PHE A 163 0.29 3.77 -7.31
N ASN A 164 -0.99 3.89 -6.92
CA ASN A 164 -1.99 2.87 -7.24
C ASN A 164 -2.33 2.76 -8.74
N TRP A 165 -2.37 3.88 -9.46
CA TRP A 165 -2.48 3.92 -10.93
C TRP A 165 -1.33 3.18 -11.64
N ARG A 166 -0.08 3.31 -11.16
CA ARG A 166 1.06 2.54 -11.69
C ARG A 166 0.95 1.03 -11.41
N VAL A 167 0.28 0.63 -10.32
CA VAL A 167 -0.08 -0.78 -10.08
C VAL A 167 -1.17 -1.25 -11.05
N LEU A 168 -2.14 -0.39 -11.41
CA LEU A 168 -3.18 -0.72 -12.40
C LEU A 168 -2.60 -0.93 -13.81
N ALA A 169 -1.55 -0.17 -14.17
CA ALA A 169 -0.81 -0.38 -15.41
C ALA A 169 -0.19 -1.80 -15.51
N LEU A 170 0.15 -2.46 -14.39
CA LEU A 170 0.62 -3.86 -14.41
C LEU A 170 -0.50 -4.85 -14.77
N ALA A 171 -1.77 -4.56 -14.47
CA ALA A 171 -2.91 -5.36 -14.92
C ALA A 171 -3.15 -5.23 -16.45
N CYS A 172 -2.71 -4.14 -17.06
CA CYS A 172 -2.73 -3.95 -18.51
C CYS A 172 -1.55 -4.60 -19.25
N SER A 173 -0.38 -4.71 -18.59
CA SER A 173 0.87 -5.11 -19.24
C SER A 173 0.86 -6.56 -19.70
N GLU A 174 0.99 -6.80 -21.00
CA GLU A 174 1.07 -8.16 -21.58
C GLU A 174 2.34 -8.93 -21.20
N ARG A 175 3.34 -8.25 -20.63
CA ARG A 175 4.54 -8.89 -20.05
C ARG A 175 4.24 -9.62 -18.74
N ILE A 176 3.09 -9.36 -18.13
CA ILE A 176 2.65 -9.95 -16.88
C ILE A 176 1.69 -11.12 -17.19
N PRO A 177 1.89 -12.33 -16.60
CA PRO A 177 1.02 -13.47 -16.87
C PRO A 177 -0.46 -13.20 -16.49
N LEU A 178 -1.41 -13.84 -17.19
CA LEU A 178 -2.82 -13.44 -17.16
C LEU A 178 -3.47 -13.48 -15.75
N LEU A 179 -3.17 -14.49 -14.94
CA LEU A 179 -3.71 -14.59 -13.57
C LEU A 179 -3.00 -13.63 -12.60
N GLU A 180 -1.77 -13.21 -12.92
CA GLU A 180 -1.05 -12.16 -12.18
C GLU A 180 -1.64 -10.79 -12.52
N ARG A 181 -2.06 -10.54 -13.78
CA ARG A 181 -2.79 -9.32 -14.18
C ARG A 181 -4.12 -9.17 -13.44
N LEU A 182 -4.88 -10.26 -13.31
CA LEU A 182 -6.08 -10.31 -12.47
C LEU A 182 -5.77 -10.03 -10.99
N THR A 183 -4.62 -10.52 -10.50
CA THR A 183 -4.15 -10.28 -9.14
C THR A 183 -3.72 -8.81 -8.93
N PHE A 184 -3.10 -8.16 -9.92
CA PHE A 184 -2.80 -6.72 -9.85
C PHE A 184 -4.06 -5.86 -9.86
N LEU A 185 -5.08 -6.21 -10.66
CA LEU A 185 -6.38 -5.54 -10.59
C LEU A 185 -6.99 -5.64 -9.17
N SER A 186 -7.00 -6.85 -8.60
CA SER A 186 -7.39 -7.09 -7.20
C SER A 186 -6.60 -6.25 -6.18
N ILE A 187 -5.28 -6.17 -6.33
CA ILE A 187 -4.41 -5.35 -5.47
C ILE A 187 -4.79 -3.86 -5.55
N THR A 188 -5.11 -3.34 -6.74
CA THR A 188 -5.49 -1.91 -6.87
C THR A 188 -6.79 -1.57 -6.13
N ALA A 189 -7.76 -2.48 -6.12
CA ALA A 189 -9.00 -2.32 -5.35
C ALA A 189 -8.76 -2.47 -3.85
N SER A 190 -7.97 -3.46 -3.42
CA SER A 190 -7.57 -3.65 -2.01
C SER A 190 -6.80 -2.44 -1.46
N ASN A 191 -5.94 -1.83 -2.28
CA ASN A 191 -5.24 -0.59 -1.96
C ASN A 191 -6.24 0.58 -1.76
N LEU A 192 -7.26 0.70 -2.62
CA LEU A 192 -8.32 1.71 -2.44
C LEU A 192 -9.11 1.48 -1.15
N ASP A 193 -9.40 0.22 -0.79
CA ASP A 193 -10.09 -0.11 0.45
C ASP A 193 -9.32 0.38 1.69
N GLU A 194 -8.00 0.16 1.79
CA GLU A 194 -7.19 0.76 2.87
C GLU A 194 -7.13 2.30 2.77
N PHE A 195 -7.05 2.85 1.57
CA PHE A 195 -6.98 4.30 1.36
C PHE A 195 -8.27 5.01 1.82
N PHE A 196 -9.46 4.52 1.44
CA PHE A 196 -10.72 5.07 1.91
C PHE A 196 -10.87 4.90 3.43
N ALA A 197 -10.63 3.69 3.94
CA ALA A 197 -10.77 3.41 5.37
C ALA A 197 -9.83 4.25 6.25
N LYS A 198 -8.73 4.82 5.72
CA LYS A 198 -7.72 5.52 6.55
C LYS A 198 -7.43 6.94 6.10
N ARG A 199 -7.07 7.17 4.83
CA ARG A 199 -6.77 8.54 4.33
C ARG A 199 -8.04 9.38 4.24
N VAL A 200 -9.07 8.87 3.56
CA VAL A 200 -10.36 9.58 3.42
C VAL A 200 -11.06 9.69 4.78
N GLY A 201 -11.02 8.62 5.60
CA GLY A 201 -11.50 8.64 6.98
C GLY A 201 -10.83 9.70 7.87
N GLY A 202 -9.49 9.83 7.80
CA GLY A 202 -8.74 10.87 8.52
C GLY A 202 -9.04 12.29 8.03
N LEU A 203 -9.11 12.49 6.71
CA LEU A 203 -9.49 13.79 6.12
C LEU A 203 -10.91 14.22 6.51
N LYS A 204 -11.88 13.29 6.53
CA LYS A 204 -13.25 13.55 7.01
C LYS A 204 -13.29 14.00 8.47
N LYS A 205 -12.55 13.32 9.36
CA LYS A 205 -12.40 13.75 10.76
C LYS A 205 -11.77 15.14 10.89
N GLN A 206 -10.77 15.46 10.07
CA GLN A 206 -10.18 16.80 10.04
C GLN A 206 -11.16 17.86 9.51
N LEU A 207 -12.02 17.51 8.55
CA LEU A 207 -13.09 18.38 8.04
C LEU A 207 -14.20 18.61 9.09
N GLU A 208 -14.51 17.62 9.91
CA GLU A 208 -15.42 17.75 11.05
C GLU A 208 -14.83 18.63 12.15
N ALA A 209 -13.56 18.41 12.54
CA ALA A 209 -12.88 19.22 13.55
C ALA A 209 -12.65 20.68 13.13
N SER A 210 -12.28 20.93 11.86
CA SER A 210 -12.07 22.29 11.33
C SER A 210 -13.37 23.09 11.16
N LYS A 211 -14.54 22.45 11.16
CA LYS A 211 -15.84 23.15 11.29
C LYS A 211 -16.06 23.73 12.69
N ALA A 212 -15.34 23.25 13.71
CA ALA A 212 -15.30 23.87 15.04
C ALA A 212 -14.20 24.95 15.12
N ASP A 213 -12.97 24.66 14.69
CA ASP A 213 -11.83 25.59 14.74
C ASP A 213 -11.37 26.07 13.35
N LYS A 214 -12.01 27.14 12.84
CA LYS A 214 -11.61 27.78 11.57
C LYS A 214 -10.28 28.55 11.62
N LEU A 215 -9.79 28.89 12.81
CA LEU A 215 -8.70 29.85 13.00
C LEU A 215 -7.32 29.35 12.53
N ARG A 216 -7.12 28.04 12.40
CA ARG A 216 -5.78 27.44 12.21
C ARG A 216 -5.27 27.42 10.77
N ALA A 217 -6.15 27.59 9.78
CA ALA A 217 -5.76 27.61 8.37
C ALA A 217 -5.14 28.95 7.93
N GLU A 218 -5.52 30.04 8.59
CA GLU A 218 -5.08 31.40 8.26
C GLU A 218 -3.62 31.66 8.71
N GLU A 219 -3.14 30.96 9.75
CA GLU A 219 -1.78 31.11 10.29
C GLU A 219 -0.68 30.50 9.38
N GLU A 220 -1.00 29.50 8.53
CA GLU A 220 -0.06 28.94 7.54
C GLU A 220 -0.10 29.66 6.17
N GLY A 221 -0.84 30.78 6.05
CA GLY A 221 -0.78 31.66 4.87
C GLY A 221 -1.25 31.03 3.54
N GLY A 222 -2.11 30.01 3.60
CA GLY A 222 -2.66 29.34 2.41
C GLY A 222 -1.75 28.29 1.75
N LEU A 223 -0.65 27.89 2.39
CA LEU A 223 0.36 26.98 1.80
C LEU A 223 0.05 25.47 1.96
N THR A 224 -1.07 25.11 2.60
CA THR A 224 -1.45 23.72 2.86
C THR A 224 -2.86 23.45 2.33
N TRP A 225 -3.03 22.40 1.51
CA TRP A 225 -4.35 21.96 1.03
C TRP A 225 -5.33 21.73 2.18
N THR A 226 -6.54 22.29 2.09
CA THR A 226 -7.61 21.98 3.05
C THR A 226 -8.05 20.52 2.93
N PRO A 227 -8.69 19.94 3.97
CA PRO A 227 -9.28 18.61 3.87
C PRO A 227 -10.39 18.55 2.80
N ASP A 228 -11.07 19.66 2.52
CA ASP A 228 -12.19 19.71 1.59
C ASP A 228 -11.73 19.59 0.13
N GLU A 229 -10.72 20.38 -0.27
CA GLU A 229 -10.07 20.31 -1.60
C GLU A 229 -9.43 18.95 -1.85
N GLN A 230 -8.80 18.36 -0.82
CA GLN A 230 -8.21 17.01 -0.93
C GLN A 230 -9.29 15.96 -1.21
N LEU A 231 -10.45 16.05 -0.56
CA LEU A 231 -11.56 15.12 -0.80
C LEU A 231 -12.17 15.28 -2.20
N GLU A 232 -12.18 16.49 -2.79
CA GLU A 232 -12.60 16.69 -4.18
C GLU A 232 -11.61 16.09 -5.19
N LEU A 233 -10.33 16.41 -5.05
CA LEU A 233 -9.26 15.88 -5.90
C LEU A 233 -9.19 14.34 -5.85
N ILE A 234 -9.38 13.75 -4.67
CA ILE A 234 -9.52 12.31 -4.49
C ILE A 234 -10.75 11.79 -5.23
N ALA A 235 -11.93 12.39 -5.05
CA ALA A 235 -13.17 11.89 -5.63
C ALA A 235 -13.16 11.92 -7.16
N GLU A 236 -12.54 12.92 -7.77
CA GLU A 236 -12.34 12.94 -9.22
C GLU A 236 -11.40 11.81 -9.69
N ASN A 237 -10.22 11.70 -9.06
CA ASN A 237 -9.21 10.72 -9.45
C ASN A 237 -9.69 9.27 -9.27
N VAL A 238 -10.41 8.98 -8.17
CA VAL A 238 -10.95 7.63 -7.91
C VAL A 238 -12.07 7.29 -8.90
N LYS A 239 -12.92 8.23 -9.34
CA LYS A 239 -13.93 7.97 -10.36
C LYS A 239 -13.31 7.59 -11.72
N ARG A 240 -12.22 8.27 -12.11
CA ARG A 240 -11.43 7.90 -13.30
C ARG A 240 -10.82 6.50 -13.14
N LEU A 241 -10.17 6.24 -12.01
CA LEU A 241 -9.51 4.96 -11.70
C LEU A 241 -10.50 3.78 -11.67
N SER A 242 -11.67 3.95 -11.04
CA SER A 242 -12.73 2.93 -10.95
C SER A 242 -13.30 2.57 -12.32
N ARG A 243 -13.51 3.56 -13.22
CA ARG A 243 -13.91 3.25 -14.60
C ARG A 243 -12.83 2.46 -15.33
N SER A 244 -11.56 2.86 -15.22
CA SER A 244 -10.45 2.10 -15.82
C SER A 244 -10.35 0.67 -15.26
N GLN A 245 -10.66 0.43 -13.99
CA GLN A 245 -10.74 -0.92 -13.42
C GLN A 245 -11.86 -1.76 -14.06
N ASP A 246 -13.05 -1.19 -14.27
CA ASP A 246 -14.19 -1.83 -14.96
C ASP A 246 -13.88 -2.15 -16.44
N GLU A 247 -13.29 -1.19 -17.16
CA GLU A 247 -12.83 -1.33 -18.56
C GLU A 247 -11.77 -2.45 -18.68
N ILE A 248 -10.75 -2.44 -17.81
CA ILE A 248 -9.69 -3.47 -17.80
C ILE A 248 -10.28 -4.86 -17.53
N LEU A 249 -11.21 -5.00 -16.57
CA LEU A 249 -11.84 -6.28 -16.30
C LEU A 249 -12.58 -6.79 -17.54
N ARG A 250 -13.56 -6.04 -18.03
CA ARG A 250 -14.51 -6.50 -19.05
C ARG A 250 -13.93 -6.59 -20.45
N GLU A 251 -13.11 -5.62 -20.85
CA GLU A 251 -12.62 -5.55 -22.24
C GLU A 251 -11.28 -6.25 -22.42
N ARG A 252 -10.42 -6.27 -21.38
CA ARG A 252 -9.02 -6.74 -21.50
C ARG A 252 -8.71 -8.05 -20.79
N LEU A 253 -9.41 -8.39 -19.70
CA LEU A 253 -9.13 -9.59 -18.90
C LEU A 253 -10.16 -10.70 -19.10
N GLU A 254 -11.46 -10.45 -18.96
CA GLU A 254 -12.51 -11.47 -19.03
C GLU A 254 -12.52 -12.29 -20.33
N PRO A 255 -12.36 -11.71 -21.54
CA PRO A 255 -12.30 -12.49 -22.78
C PRO A 255 -11.11 -13.46 -22.79
N ARG A 256 -9.95 -13.01 -22.29
CA ARG A 256 -8.71 -13.80 -22.22
C ARG A 256 -8.76 -14.85 -21.13
N LEU A 257 -9.40 -14.56 -20.00
CA LEU A 257 -9.64 -15.54 -18.93
C LEU A 257 -10.53 -16.69 -19.42
N ALA A 258 -11.56 -16.37 -20.22
CA ALA A 258 -12.41 -17.39 -20.83
C ALA A 258 -11.67 -18.24 -21.88
N GLU A 259 -10.81 -17.65 -22.70
CA GLU A 259 -10.03 -18.34 -23.75
C GLU A 259 -8.82 -19.10 -23.20
N GLU A 260 -7.88 -18.40 -22.54
CA GLU A 260 -6.60 -18.95 -22.10
C GLU A 260 -6.72 -19.75 -20.79
N ALA A 261 -7.47 -19.23 -19.81
CA ALA A 261 -7.58 -19.82 -18.46
C ALA A 261 -8.82 -20.72 -18.27
N ARG A 262 -9.70 -20.81 -19.28
CA ARG A 262 -11.03 -21.46 -19.22
C ARG A 262 -11.91 -20.97 -18.07
N LEU A 263 -11.63 -19.78 -17.53
CA LEU A 263 -12.27 -19.17 -16.38
C LEU A 263 -13.29 -18.13 -16.84
N ARG A 264 -14.56 -18.32 -16.48
CA ARG A 264 -15.65 -17.38 -16.79
C ARG A 264 -16.25 -16.79 -15.52
N ILE A 265 -16.18 -15.48 -15.39
CA ILE A 265 -17.02 -14.72 -14.48
C ILE A 265 -18.42 -14.65 -15.11
N VAL A 266 -19.44 -15.04 -14.36
CA VAL A 266 -20.85 -14.97 -14.77
C VAL A 266 -21.47 -13.73 -14.13
N HIS A 267 -21.82 -12.73 -14.92
CA HIS A 267 -22.38 -11.48 -14.41
C HIS A 267 -23.89 -11.57 -14.14
N ASN A 268 -24.59 -12.56 -14.70
CA ASN A 268 -26.01 -12.74 -14.46
C ASN A 268 -26.50 -14.20 -14.59
N VAL A 269 -27.46 -14.60 -13.75
CA VAL A 269 -28.09 -15.94 -13.79
C VAL A 269 -28.79 -16.28 -15.11
N ASN A 270 -29.12 -15.30 -15.95
CA ASN A 270 -29.69 -15.52 -17.26
C ASN A 270 -28.69 -16.15 -18.25
N GLU A 271 -27.37 -15.96 -18.05
CA GLU A 271 -26.30 -16.60 -18.83
C GLU A 271 -26.15 -18.11 -18.56
N LEU A 272 -26.80 -18.63 -17.51
CA LEU A 272 -26.72 -20.02 -17.12
C LEU A 272 -27.71 -20.89 -17.93
N SER A 273 -27.41 -22.17 -18.10
CA SER A 273 -28.40 -23.14 -18.58
C SER A 273 -29.53 -23.33 -17.56
N ALA A 274 -30.67 -23.86 -18.01
CA ALA A 274 -31.80 -24.16 -17.12
C ALA A 274 -31.41 -25.13 -15.97
N ARG A 275 -30.53 -26.11 -16.24
CA ARG A 275 -30.06 -27.10 -15.27
C ARG A 275 -29.08 -26.50 -14.25
N GLU A 276 -28.23 -25.57 -14.67
CA GLU A 276 -27.37 -24.81 -13.75
C GLU A 276 -28.21 -23.89 -12.85
N ARG A 277 -29.20 -23.18 -13.41
CA ARG A 277 -30.17 -22.39 -12.62
C ARG A 277 -30.90 -23.25 -11.59
N GLU A 278 -31.43 -24.40 -11.98
CA GLU A 278 -32.13 -25.32 -11.07
C GLU A 278 -31.21 -25.83 -9.94
N ARG A 279 -29.94 -26.12 -10.25
CA ARG A 279 -28.94 -26.52 -9.24
C ARG A 279 -28.64 -25.38 -8.27
N LEU A 280 -28.46 -24.16 -8.76
CA LEU A 280 -28.16 -23.00 -7.90
C LEU A 280 -29.39 -22.53 -7.11
N SER A 281 -30.60 -22.68 -7.65
CA SER A 281 -31.85 -22.40 -6.93
C SER A 281 -32.02 -23.36 -5.74
N ARG A 282 -31.72 -24.65 -5.92
CA ARG A 282 -31.68 -25.61 -4.79
C ARG A 282 -30.61 -25.25 -3.76
N TYR A 283 -29.43 -24.81 -4.18
CA TYR A 283 -28.38 -24.31 -3.27
C TYR A 283 -28.84 -23.07 -2.48
N PHE A 284 -29.54 -22.14 -3.14
CA PHE A 284 -30.12 -20.98 -2.48
C PHE A 284 -31.10 -21.39 -1.36
N THR A 285 -32.15 -22.15 -1.66
CA THR A 285 -33.20 -22.54 -0.70
C THR A 285 -32.68 -23.50 0.39
N GLN A 286 -31.63 -24.29 0.14
CA GLN A 286 -31.10 -25.25 1.11
C GLN A 286 -30.02 -24.68 2.03
N GLU A 287 -29.22 -23.71 1.57
CA GLU A 287 -28.02 -23.25 2.29
C GLU A 287 -27.96 -21.72 2.46
N LEU A 288 -28.32 -20.92 1.46
CA LEU A 288 -28.19 -19.45 1.54
C LEU A 288 -29.37 -18.77 2.21
N GLU A 289 -30.61 -19.15 1.88
CA GLU A 289 -31.84 -18.49 2.35
C GLU A 289 -31.89 -18.40 3.89
N LEU A 290 -31.46 -19.46 4.56
CA LEU A 290 -31.39 -19.59 6.02
C LEU A 290 -30.38 -18.64 6.70
N LEU A 291 -29.50 -17.99 5.93
CA LEU A 291 -28.48 -17.06 6.41
C LEU A 291 -28.84 -15.59 6.12
N LEU A 292 -29.91 -15.33 5.39
CA LEU A 292 -30.30 -13.99 4.94
C LEU A 292 -31.43 -13.43 5.81
N THR A 293 -31.33 -12.14 6.15
CA THR A 293 -32.38 -11.42 6.86
C THR A 293 -32.80 -10.20 6.02
N PRO A 294 -33.92 -10.28 5.29
CA PRO A 294 -34.46 -9.14 4.55
C PRO A 294 -35.04 -8.10 5.53
N ILE A 295 -34.58 -6.86 5.44
CA ILE A 295 -35.02 -5.76 6.32
C ILE A 295 -35.65 -4.67 5.46
N LYS A 296 -36.98 -4.51 5.58
CA LYS A 296 -37.68 -3.36 5.03
C LYS A 296 -37.24 -2.09 5.76
N LEU A 297 -37.07 -0.99 5.03
CA LEU A 297 -36.73 0.32 5.60
C LEU A 297 -38.03 1.11 5.84
N ASP A 298 -38.44 1.24 7.10
CA ASP A 298 -39.55 2.09 7.55
C ASP A 298 -39.38 2.52 9.02
N PRO A 299 -40.20 3.44 9.58
CA PRO A 299 -40.01 3.93 10.95
C PRO A 299 -40.13 2.88 12.08
N GLY A 300 -40.58 1.65 11.80
CA GLY A 300 -40.53 0.53 12.75
C GLY A 300 -39.28 -0.36 12.59
N HIS A 301 -38.59 -0.24 11.46
CA HIS A 301 -37.49 -1.10 11.03
C HIS A 301 -36.31 -0.21 10.55
N PRO A 302 -35.43 0.24 11.48
CA PRO A 302 -34.34 1.14 11.16
C PRO A 302 -33.28 0.47 10.27
N PHE A 303 -32.46 1.30 9.60
CA PHE A 303 -31.37 0.82 8.76
C PHE A 303 -30.42 -0.10 9.55
N PRO A 304 -30.03 -1.28 9.00
CA PRO A 304 -29.28 -2.27 9.75
C PRO A 304 -27.81 -1.89 9.96
N PHE A 305 -27.20 -2.51 10.97
CA PHE A 305 -25.75 -2.48 11.10
C PHE A 305 -25.07 -3.20 9.93
N LEU A 306 -24.29 -2.48 9.15
CA LEU A 306 -23.41 -3.02 8.12
C LEU A 306 -21.95 -3.06 8.60
N GLN A 307 -21.22 -4.11 8.22
CA GLN A 307 -19.77 -4.20 8.45
C GLN A 307 -19.01 -3.36 7.41
N SER A 308 -17.73 -3.08 7.67
CA SER A 308 -16.87 -2.46 6.65
C SER A 308 -16.56 -3.48 5.54
N LEU A 309 -16.55 -3.03 4.29
CA LEU A 309 -16.34 -3.81 3.06
C LEU A 309 -17.40 -4.88 2.76
N SER A 310 -18.49 -4.96 3.52
CA SER A 310 -19.58 -5.90 3.23
C SER A 310 -20.41 -5.48 2.03
N ILE A 311 -20.84 -6.46 1.23
CA ILE A 311 -21.80 -6.29 0.13
C ILE A 311 -23.23 -6.51 0.66
N GLY A 312 -24.18 -5.74 0.15
CA GLY A 312 -25.61 -5.96 0.33
C GLY A 312 -26.39 -5.74 -0.97
N LEU A 313 -27.65 -6.13 -0.97
CA LEU A 313 -28.62 -5.79 -2.01
C LEU A 313 -29.57 -4.72 -1.48
N ALA A 314 -29.73 -3.63 -2.22
CA ALA A 314 -30.75 -2.61 -1.98
C ALA A 314 -31.91 -2.88 -2.94
N VAL A 315 -33.11 -3.10 -2.39
CA VAL A 315 -34.27 -3.66 -3.08
C VAL A 315 -35.41 -2.65 -3.10
N ARG A 316 -35.98 -2.42 -4.29
CA ARG A 316 -37.18 -1.57 -4.47
C ARG A 316 -38.41 -2.46 -4.59
N LEU A 317 -39.39 -2.23 -3.71
CA LEU A 317 -40.62 -3.01 -3.58
C LEU A 317 -41.86 -2.15 -3.87
N ARG A 318 -42.98 -2.81 -4.16
CA ARG A 318 -44.33 -2.23 -4.19
C ARG A 318 -45.31 -3.17 -3.49
N GLY A 319 -46.05 -2.64 -2.53
CA GLY A 319 -47.12 -3.37 -1.84
C GLY A 319 -48.38 -3.47 -2.71
N GLU A 320 -49.13 -4.55 -2.56
CA GLU A 320 -50.31 -4.81 -3.39
C GLU A 320 -51.50 -3.88 -3.08
N GLU A 321 -51.71 -3.51 -1.81
CA GLU A 321 -52.86 -2.71 -1.38
C GLU A 321 -52.68 -1.19 -1.54
N GLU A 322 -51.49 -0.65 -1.25
CA GLU A 322 -51.25 0.82 -1.25
C GLU A 322 -50.62 1.35 -2.55
N GLY A 323 -50.03 0.49 -3.39
CA GLY A 323 -49.32 0.88 -4.61
C GLY A 323 -48.02 1.71 -4.41
N ALA A 324 -47.76 2.15 -3.18
CA ALA A 324 -46.57 2.90 -2.77
C ALA A 324 -45.27 2.10 -3.02
N THR A 325 -44.19 2.81 -3.33
CA THR A 325 -42.84 2.22 -3.27
C THR A 325 -42.42 2.08 -1.81
N SER A 326 -41.90 0.91 -1.47
CA SER A 326 -41.14 0.67 -0.24
C SER A 326 -39.72 0.25 -0.62
N TYR A 327 -38.80 0.39 0.33
CA TYR A 327 -37.41 -0.04 0.17
C TYR A 327 -37.06 -1.11 1.20
N ALA A 328 -36.10 -1.96 0.85
CA ALA A 328 -35.56 -2.98 1.73
C ALA A 328 -34.08 -3.19 1.43
N VAL A 329 -33.36 -3.77 2.39
CA VAL A 329 -31.98 -4.20 2.23
C VAL A 329 -31.82 -5.67 2.65
N VAL A 330 -30.91 -6.36 1.97
CA VAL A 330 -30.45 -7.70 2.34
C VAL A 330 -28.93 -7.63 2.47
N ALA A 331 -28.40 -7.70 3.69
CA ALA A 331 -26.96 -7.77 3.92
C ALA A 331 -26.47 -9.20 3.64
N ILE A 332 -25.31 -9.34 3.00
CA ILE A 332 -24.69 -10.64 2.72
C ILE A 332 -23.65 -10.92 3.81
N PRO A 333 -23.81 -11.97 4.65
CA PRO A 333 -22.85 -12.25 5.72
C PRO A 333 -21.47 -12.62 5.19
N SER A 334 -20.40 -12.13 5.83
CA SER A 334 -19.01 -12.42 5.44
C SER A 334 -18.59 -13.89 5.59
N THR A 335 -19.44 -14.73 6.21
CA THR A 335 -19.28 -16.19 6.28
C THR A 335 -19.73 -16.90 5.00
N VAL A 336 -20.46 -16.23 4.11
CA VAL A 336 -20.89 -16.77 2.82
C VAL A 336 -19.78 -16.54 1.79
N ALA A 337 -19.32 -17.62 1.15
CA ALA A 337 -18.33 -17.52 0.09
C ALA A 337 -18.92 -16.77 -1.12
N ARG A 338 -18.26 -15.68 -1.55
CA ARG A 338 -18.79 -14.81 -2.60
C ARG A 338 -18.88 -15.48 -3.97
N TRP A 339 -17.91 -16.32 -4.31
CA TRP A 339 -17.84 -16.98 -5.62
C TRP A 339 -18.46 -18.36 -5.58
N ILE A 340 -19.65 -18.48 -6.17
CA ILE A 340 -20.37 -19.75 -6.25
C ILE A 340 -19.87 -20.50 -7.49
N PRO A 341 -19.26 -21.70 -7.34
CA PRO A 341 -18.83 -22.48 -8.49
C PRO A 341 -20.05 -22.96 -9.29
N VAL A 342 -20.14 -22.44 -10.51
CA VAL A 342 -21.00 -22.96 -11.56
C VAL A 342 -20.32 -24.24 -12.06
N LYS A 343 -20.72 -25.38 -11.49
CA LYS A 343 -20.36 -26.71 -11.98
C LYS A 343 -20.94 -26.89 -13.38
N VAL A 344 -20.17 -26.46 -14.39
CA VAL A 344 -20.37 -26.81 -15.79
C VAL A 344 -20.21 -28.32 -15.84
N GLU A 345 -21.31 -29.04 -16.05
CA GLU A 345 -21.19 -30.43 -16.48
C GLU A 345 -20.51 -30.41 -17.83
N ALA A 346 -19.33 -31.02 -17.92
CA ALA A 346 -18.67 -31.22 -19.20
C ALA A 346 -19.68 -31.89 -20.13
N GLN A 347 -19.97 -31.24 -21.26
CA GLN A 347 -20.71 -31.90 -22.32
C GLN A 347 -19.93 -33.18 -22.66
N ALA A 348 -20.64 -34.30 -22.70
CA ALA A 348 -20.06 -35.56 -23.12
C ALA A 348 -19.79 -35.51 -24.63
N GLU A 349 -18.73 -34.81 -25.02
CA GLU A 349 -18.01 -35.12 -26.23
C GLU A 349 -17.43 -36.52 -26.05
N GLU A 350 -18.23 -37.53 -26.44
CA GLU A 350 -17.77 -38.86 -26.81
C GLU A 350 -16.93 -38.76 -28.11
N ALA A 351 -15.86 -37.96 -28.04
CA ALA A 351 -14.81 -37.87 -29.04
C ALA A 351 -13.88 -39.07 -28.85
N GLU A 352 -14.37 -40.26 -29.21
CA GLU A 352 -13.57 -41.48 -29.26
C GLU A 352 -12.26 -41.23 -30.03
N GLY A 353 -11.11 -41.56 -29.42
CA GLY A 353 -9.82 -41.59 -30.14
C GLY A 353 -8.87 -40.41 -29.94
N ARG A 354 -8.90 -39.67 -28.81
CA ARG A 354 -7.80 -38.77 -28.40
C ARG A 354 -7.27 -39.03 -26.98
N GLU A 355 -6.58 -40.15 -26.83
CA GLU A 355 -5.68 -40.36 -25.69
C GLU A 355 -4.53 -39.33 -25.71
N GLY A 356 -4.20 -38.73 -24.56
CA GLY A 356 -2.95 -37.95 -24.38
C GLY A 356 -3.07 -36.47 -23.97
N GLY A 357 -4.28 -35.91 -23.81
CA GLY A 357 -4.48 -34.54 -23.33
C GLY A 357 -4.99 -34.48 -21.88
N ALA A 358 -4.37 -33.66 -21.02
CA ALA A 358 -4.87 -33.44 -19.66
C ALA A 358 -6.16 -32.59 -19.67
N GLY A 359 -7.28 -33.20 -19.28
CA GLY A 359 -8.61 -32.59 -19.35
C GLY A 359 -8.90 -31.58 -18.23
N GLY A 360 -8.41 -30.34 -18.37
CA GLY A 360 -8.87 -29.22 -17.54
C GLY A 360 -10.30 -28.80 -17.91
N GLY A 361 -11.22 -28.85 -16.95
CA GLY A 361 -12.61 -28.39 -17.12
C GLY A 361 -12.71 -26.87 -17.33
N SER A 362 -13.90 -26.36 -17.68
CA SER A 362 -14.16 -24.92 -17.60
C SER A 362 -14.61 -24.55 -16.18
N HIS A 363 -14.00 -23.49 -15.65
CA HIS A 363 -14.27 -22.97 -14.32
C HIS A 363 -15.17 -21.74 -14.46
N ALA A 364 -16.47 -21.86 -14.18
CA ALA A 364 -17.38 -20.73 -14.19
C ALA A 364 -17.79 -20.36 -12.75
N PHE A 365 -17.85 -19.06 -12.44
CA PHE A 365 -18.16 -18.55 -11.11
C PHE A 365 -19.22 -17.45 -11.17
N LEU A 366 -20.25 -17.57 -10.34
CA LEU A 366 -21.31 -16.58 -10.18
C LEU A 366 -21.12 -15.85 -8.84
N PRO A 367 -21.12 -14.51 -8.79
CA PRO A 367 -21.15 -13.77 -7.54
C PRO A 367 -22.45 -14.05 -6.77
N VAL A 368 -22.36 -14.29 -5.46
CA VAL A 368 -23.51 -14.61 -4.61
C VAL A 368 -24.57 -13.50 -4.60
N GLU A 369 -24.15 -12.23 -4.76
CA GLU A 369 -25.07 -11.10 -4.92
C GLU A 369 -26.04 -11.27 -6.11
N GLU A 370 -25.62 -11.90 -7.22
CA GLU A 370 -26.51 -12.18 -8.36
C GLU A 370 -27.51 -13.31 -8.07
N LEU A 371 -27.07 -14.36 -7.36
CA LEU A 371 -27.93 -15.49 -7.04
C LEU A 371 -29.03 -15.09 -6.04
N ILE A 372 -28.68 -14.25 -5.06
CA ILE A 372 -29.66 -13.72 -4.11
C ILE A 372 -30.61 -12.75 -4.84
N ALA A 373 -30.10 -11.87 -5.70
CA ALA A 373 -30.91 -10.92 -6.47
C ALA A 373 -31.96 -11.63 -7.36
N SER A 374 -31.68 -12.84 -7.84
CA SER A 374 -32.63 -13.62 -8.64
C SER A 374 -33.64 -14.47 -7.85
N HIS A 375 -33.56 -14.50 -6.52
CA HIS A 375 -34.45 -15.28 -5.63
C HIS A 375 -35.12 -14.42 -4.55
N LEU A 376 -35.12 -13.09 -4.72
CA LEU A 376 -35.73 -12.15 -3.78
C LEU A 376 -37.25 -12.34 -3.62
N ASP A 377 -37.92 -12.99 -4.58
CA ASP A 377 -39.34 -13.35 -4.51
C ASP A 377 -39.64 -14.35 -3.39
N GLN A 378 -38.66 -15.19 -3.03
CA GLN A 378 -38.73 -16.11 -1.89
C GLN A 378 -38.59 -15.33 -0.56
N LEU A 379 -37.73 -14.31 -0.53
CA LEU A 379 -37.49 -13.47 0.65
C LEU A 379 -38.59 -12.41 0.91
N PHE A 380 -39.28 -11.93 -0.12
CA PHE A 380 -40.25 -10.82 -0.04
C PHE A 380 -41.68 -11.24 -0.45
N GLY A 381 -42.18 -12.32 0.15
CA GLY A 381 -43.55 -12.81 -0.07
C GLY A 381 -44.62 -11.71 0.10
N GLY A 382 -45.52 -11.58 -0.88
CA GLY A 382 -46.58 -10.56 -0.91
C GLY A 382 -46.13 -9.17 -1.40
N TRP A 383 -44.89 -9.01 -1.87
CA TRP A 383 -44.40 -7.76 -2.46
C TRP A 383 -44.03 -7.93 -3.93
N LYS A 384 -44.39 -6.94 -4.76
CA LYS A 384 -43.86 -6.86 -6.11
C LYS A 384 -42.48 -6.20 -6.09
N ILE A 385 -41.45 -6.98 -6.36
CA ILE A 385 -40.09 -6.47 -6.60
C ILE A 385 -40.09 -5.64 -7.89
N LEU A 386 -39.56 -4.43 -7.81
CA LEU A 386 -39.36 -3.51 -8.94
C LEU A 386 -37.91 -3.51 -9.44
N GLY A 387 -36.98 -4.01 -8.62
CA GLY A 387 -35.57 -4.22 -8.95
C GLY A 387 -34.72 -4.34 -7.68
N ALA A 388 -33.48 -4.78 -7.84
CA ALA A 388 -32.49 -4.84 -6.78
C ALA A 388 -31.10 -4.51 -7.32
N TRP A 389 -30.30 -3.83 -6.52
CA TRP A 389 -28.98 -3.33 -6.90
C TRP A 389 -27.97 -3.68 -5.80
N PRO A 390 -26.87 -4.37 -6.14
CA PRO A 390 -25.75 -4.53 -5.24
C PRO A 390 -25.19 -3.17 -4.81
N TYR A 391 -24.80 -3.10 -3.54
CA TYR A 391 -24.03 -1.99 -2.98
C TYR A 391 -22.99 -2.53 -1.98
N ARG A 392 -21.93 -1.77 -1.74
CA ARG A 392 -20.81 -2.10 -0.84
C ARG A 392 -20.44 -0.84 -0.07
N VAL A 393 -20.16 -0.98 1.23
CA VAL A 393 -19.88 0.16 2.12
C VAL A 393 -18.49 0.06 2.73
N THR A 394 -17.83 1.19 2.94
CA THR A 394 -16.55 1.26 3.65
C THR A 394 -16.71 2.13 4.88
N ARG A 395 -16.21 1.69 6.05
CA ARG A 395 -16.11 2.48 7.28
C ARG A 395 -14.70 3.02 7.49
N ASN A 396 -14.58 4.09 8.27
CA ASN A 396 -13.32 4.58 8.80
C ASN A 396 -12.69 3.52 9.73
N ALA A 397 -11.37 3.33 9.66
CA ALA A 397 -10.60 2.40 10.48
C ALA A 397 -9.62 3.13 11.44
N GLU A 398 -9.59 4.46 11.42
CA GLU A 398 -8.73 5.29 12.26
C GLU A 398 -9.52 5.85 13.45
N LEU A 399 -9.36 5.24 14.62
CA LEU A 399 -9.75 5.82 15.91
C LEU A 399 -8.51 6.32 16.63
N GLU A 400 -8.61 7.50 17.23
CA GLU A 400 -7.60 8.05 18.13
C GLU A 400 -8.27 8.27 19.49
N ARG A 401 -8.02 7.33 20.42
CA ARG A 401 -8.24 7.54 21.86
C ARG A 401 -6.93 8.05 22.47
N HIS A 402 -7.00 8.93 23.47
CA HIS A 402 -5.81 9.40 24.17
C HIS A 402 -5.25 8.29 25.07
N GLU A 403 -4.00 7.90 24.82
CA GLU A 403 -3.35 6.78 25.54
C GLU A 403 -3.03 7.10 27.01
N GLU A 404 -3.11 8.37 27.42
CA GLU A 404 -2.73 8.88 28.74
C GLU A 404 -3.78 8.61 29.84
N GLU A 405 -4.98 8.12 29.49
CA GLU A 405 -6.12 7.97 30.42
C GLU A 405 -6.41 6.52 30.88
N CYS A 406 -5.63 5.52 30.45
CA CYS A 406 -5.88 4.10 30.74
C CYS A 406 -4.75 3.43 31.53
N GLU A 407 -5.10 2.60 32.53
CA GLU A 407 -4.13 1.81 33.32
C GLU A 407 -3.72 0.49 32.64
N ASP A 408 -4.56 -0.06 31.73
CA ASP A 408 -4.27 -1.27 30.94
C ASP A 408 -4.37 -0.97 29.43
N LEU A 409 -3.29 -1.22 28.70
CA LEU A 409 -3.20 -1.01 27.25
C LEU A 409 -3.79 -2.17 26.43
N LEU A 410 -3.77 -3.41 26.93
CA LEU A 410 -4.39 -4.55 26.25
C LEU A 410 -5.93 -4.41 26.27
N GLU A 411 -6.51 -4.01 27.41
CA GLU A 411 -7.94 -3.74 27.52
C GLU A 411 -8.35 -2.57 26.63
N MET A 412 -7.59 -1.46 26.64
CA MET A 412 -7.79 -0.32 25.73
C MET A 412 -7.79 -0.74 24.24
N MET A 413 -6.90 -1.65 23.83
CA MET A 413 -6.84 -2.14 22.44
C MET A 413 -8.01 -3.06 22.09
N ALA A 414 -8.43 -3.93 23.01
CA ALA A 414 -9.63 -4.75 22.82
C ALA A 414 -10.91 -3.89 22.74
N GLU A 415 -10.96 -2.75 23.44
CA GLU A 415 -12.01 -1.75 23.23
C GLU A 415 -11.89 -1.02 21.90
N GLU A 416 -10.71 -0.53 21.49
CA GLU A 416 -10.54 0.23 20.24
C GLU A 416 -10.94 -0.61 19.00
N VAL A 417 -10.64 -1.91 19.01
CA VAL A 417 -11.09 -2.86 17.98
C VAL A 417 -12.63 -2.91 17.90
N ARG A 418 -13.32 -2.99 19.05
CA ARG A 418 -14.79 -2.93 19.13
C ARG A 418 -15.32 -1.57 18.67
N GLU A 419 -14.62 -0.49 19.06
CA GLU A 419 -14.79 0.90 18.60
C GLU A 419 -14.95 0.96 17.07
N ARG A 420 -13.95 0.44 16.35
CA ARG A 420 -13.82 0.52 14.88
C ARG A 420 -14.98 -0.15 14.14
N MET A 421 -15.66 -1.14 14.73
CA MET A 421 -16.84 -1.75 14.10
C MET A 421 -17.98 -0.74 13.88
N PHE A 422 -18.09 0.28 14.74
CA PHE A 422 -19.15 1.29 14.71
C PHE A 422 -18.70 2.62 14.08
N ALA A 423 -17.46 2.72 13.60
CA ALA A 423 -16.92 3.94 13.03
C ALA A 423 -17.70 4.43 11.77
N PRO A 424 -17.78 5.75 11.51
CA PRO A 424 -18.59 6.30 10.42
C PRO A 424 -18.24 5.75 9.03
N PHE A 425 -19.23 5.78 8.13
CA PHE A 425 -19.03 5.42 6.73
C PHE A 425 -18.19 6.48 5.98
N VAL A 426 -17.35 6.01 5.06
CA VAL A 426 -16.44 6.85 4.27
C VAL A 426 -16.70 6.78 2.77
N ARG A 427 -17.27 5.67 2.27
CA ARG A 427 -17.57 5.42 0.85
C ARG A 427 -18.79 4.48 0.72
N LEU A 428 -19.65 4.78 -0.26
CA LEU A 428 -20.68 3.90 -0.81
C LEU A 428 -20.35 3.59 -2.26
N GLU A 429 -20.25 2.31 -2.59
CA GLU A 429 -20.11 1.80 -3.95
C GLU A 429 -21.44 1.15 -4.32
N VAL A 430 -22.05 1.52 -5.46
CA VAL A 430 -23.37 1.01 -5.87
C VAL A 430 -23.38 0.67 -7.35
N ARG A 431 -24.05 -0.40 -7.75
CA ARG A 431 -24.12 -0.76 -9.17
C ARG A 431 -24.82 0.33 -10.00
N ALA A 432 -24.23 0.65 -11.15
CA ALA A 432 -24.81 1.57 -12.13
C ALA A 432 -26.24 1.19 -12.54
N GLY A 433 -27.08 2.19 -12.80
CA GLY A 433 -28.51 1.98 -13.05
C GLY A 433 -29.37 1.81 -11.79
N ALA A 434 -28.80 1.96 -10.59
CA ALA A 434 -29.57 2.16 -9.36
C ALA A 434 -30.43 3.45 -9.45
N PRO A 435 -31.73 3.41 -9.09
CA PRO A 435 -32.59 4.59 -9.10
C PRO A 435 -32.08 5.68 -8.15
N ALA A 436 -32.15 6.95 -8.57
CA ALA A 436 -31.70 8.08 -7.75
C ALA A 436 -32.37 8.08 -6.36
N ASP A 437 -33.68 7.87 -6.30
CA ASP A 437 -34.45 7.79 -5.04
C ASP A 437 -34.10 6.59 -4.13
N LEU A 438 -33.32 5.61 -4.62
CA LEU A 438 -32.70 4.57 -3.79
C LEU A 438 -31.28 4.97 -3.35
N VAL A 439 -30.51 5.62 -4.22
CA VAL A 439 -29.14 6.08 -3.93
C VAL A 439 -29.16 7.24 -2.93
N ASP A 440 -30.11 8.17 -3.06
CA ASP A 440 -30.36 9.25 -2.12
C ASP A 440 -30.66 8.69 -0.72
N LEU A 441 -31.56 7.69 -0.62
CA LEU A 441 -31.89 7.01 0.64
C LEU A 441 -30.68 6.34 1.29
N LEU A 442 -29.87 5.60 0.53
CA LEU A 442 -28.63 5.02 1.04
C LEU A 442 -27.61 6.09 1.46
N THR A 443 -27.58 7.23 0.76
CA THR A 443 -26.65 8.33 1.06
C THR A 443 -27.06 9.07 2.34
N GLU A 444 -28.36 9.28 2.57
CA GLU A 444 -28.90 9.85 3.80
C GLU A 444 -28.69 8.92 5.01
N GLU A 445 -29.08 7.63 4.93
CA GLU A 445 -28.98 6.67 6.03
C GLU A 445 -27.52 6.28 6.39
N LEU A 446 -26.56 6.50 5.48
CA LEU A 446 -25.11 6.29 5.72
C LEU A 446 -24.36 7.58 6.07
N GLU A 447 -25.04 8.73 6.14
CA GLU A 447 -24.47 10.07 6.41
C GLU A 447 -23.34 10.50 5.44
N LEU A 448 -23.49 10.19 4.15
CA LEU A 448 -22.46 10.39 3.11
C LEU A 448 -22.68 11.65 2.25
N ASN A 449 -21.61 12.16 1.63
CA ASN A 449 -21.68 13.20 0.61
C ASN A 449 -21.92 12.57 -0.77
N ALA A 450 -23.12 12.78 -1.33
CA ALA A 450 -23.56 12.29 -2.64
C ALA A 450 -22.57 12.55 -3.80
N THR A 451 -21.77 13.62 -3.73
CA THR A 451 -20.85 14.01 -4.82
C THR A 451 -19.43 13.46 -4.65
N ARG A 452 -18.97 13.18 -3.43
CA ARG A 452 -17.58 12.77 -3.13
C ARG A 452 -17.42 11.33 -2.66
N ASP A 453 -18.48 10.76 -2.06
CA ASP A 453 -18.42 9.47 -1.36
C ASP A 453 -19.18 8.35 -2.06
N VAL A 454 -20.01 8.68 -3.05
CA VAL A 454 -20.84 7.73 -3.80
C VAL A 454 -20.21 7.43 -5.16
N TYR A 455 -20.00 6.15 -5.43
CA TYR A 455 -19.34 5.65 -6.63
C TYR A 455 -20.27 4.67 -7.36
N HIS A 456 -20.66 5.02 -8.58
CA HIS A 456 -21.41 4.13 -9.46
C HIS A 456 -20.44 3.22 -10.20
N VAL A 457 -20.51 1.92 -9.94
CA VAL A 457 -19.66 0.89 -10.53
C VAL A 457 -20.45 0.17 -11.63
N GLU A 458 -19.88 0.07 -12.82
CA GLU A 458 -20.53 -0.56 -13.97
C GLU A 458 -20.35 -2.07 -13.99
N SER A 459 -19.26 -2.59 -13.39
CA SER A 459 -18.98 -4.03 -13.28
C SER A 459 -19.34 -4.67 -11.92
N LEU A 460 -18.34 -5.18 -11.19
CA LEU A 460 -18.44 -5.83 -9.90
C LEU A 460 -17.88 -4.90 -8.81
N LEU A 461 -18.58 -4.80 -7.68
CA LEU A 461 -18.19 -3.87 -6.60
C LEU A 461 -16.87 -4.25 -5.94
N ASP A 462 -16.77 -5.46 -5.40
CA ASP A 462 -15.54 -5.93 -4.76
C ASP A 462 -14.60 -6.56 -5.80
N LEU A 463 -13.87 -5.71 -6.53
CA LEU A 463 -12.78 -6.15 -7.39
C LEU A 463 -11.58 -6.70 -6.58
N SER A 464 -11.49 -6.38 -5.28
CA SER A 464 -10.41 -6.89 -4.42
C SER A 464 -10.47 -8.42 -4.33
N ASP A 465 -11.66 -9.00 -4.29
CA ASP A 465 -11.85 -10.43 -4.05
C ASP A 465 -11.52 -11.32 -5.27
N LEU A 466 -11.30 -10.75 -6.46
CA LEU A 466 -10.93 -11.46 -7.68
C LEU A 466 -9.66 -12.33 -7.55
N ARG A 467 -8.76 -12.00 -6.60
CA ARG A 467 -7.59 -12.83 -6.25
C ARG A 467 -7.93 -14.25 -5.82
N THR A 468 -9.15 -14.50 -5.34
CA THR A 468 -9.61 -15.84 -4.90
C THR A 468 -9.92 -16.76 -6.08
N LEU A 469 -10.18 -16.22 -7.27
CA LEU A 469 -10.43 -16.99 -8.49
C LEU A 469 -9.14 -17.48 -9.16
N ALA A 470 -8.02 -16.78 -8.95
CA ALA A 470 -6.75 -17.09 -9.61
C ALA A 470 -6.15 -18.47 -9.26
N PRO A 471 -6.26 -19.01 -8.02
CA PRO A 471 -5.83 -20.38 -7.70
C PRO A 471 -6.74 -21.45 -8.31
N GLU A 472 -8.05 -21.19 -8.44
CA GLU A 472 -8.99 -22.18 -8.99
C GLU A 472 -8.69 -22.49 -10.47
N ALA A 473 -8.23 -21.51 -11.24
CA ALA A 473 -7.76 -21.71 -12.62
C ALA A 473 -6.36 -22.36 -12.74
N GLU A 474 -5.55 -22.32 -11.68
CA GLU A 474 -4.14 -22.76 -11.69
C GLU A 474 -3.98 -24.25 -12.02
N ALA A 475 -5.00 -25.07 -11.71
CA ALA A 475 -5.05 -26.49 -12.03
C ALA A 475 -5.03 -26.80 -13.54
N SER A 476 -5.22 -25.80 -14.41
CA SER A 476 -5.31 -25.98 -15.88
C SER A 476 -4.03 -25.63 -16.65
N ALA A 477 -3.26 -24.61 -16.23
CA ALA A 477 -2.09 -24.12 -16.97
C ALA A 477 -1.07 -23.32 -16.13
N ASN A 478 0.10 -23.92 -15.86
CA ASN A 478 1.24 -23.27 -15.20
C ASN A 478 1.79 -22.02 -15.93
N ALA A 479 1.44 -21.82 -17.21
CA ALA A 479 1.95 -20.70 -18.02
C ALA A 479 1.27 -19.34 -17.70
N LEU A 480 0.15 -19.34 -16.96
CA LEU A 480 -0.66 -18.15 -16.70
C LEU A 480 -0.29 -17.41 -15.40
N ARG A 481 0.76 -17.87 -14.70
CA ARG A 481 1.33 -17.29 -13.48
C ARG A 481 2.83 -17.06 -13.61
N PHE A 482 3.41 -16.29 -12.70
CA PHE A 482 4.87 -16.21 -12.59
C PHE A 482 5.43 -17.59 -12.20
N PRO A 483 6.50 -18.09 -12.85
CA PRO A 483 7.14 -19.34 -12.47
C PRO A 483 7.46 -19.38 -10.98
N ARG A 484 7.05 -20.44 -10.26
CA ARG A 484 7.17 -20.53 -8.80
C ARG A 484 8.62 -20.26 -8.36
N HIS A 485 8.81 -19.16 -7.65
CA HIS A 485 10.10 -18.81 -7.07
C HIS A 485 10.47 -19.82 -5.97
N GLN A 486 11.74 -20.22 -5.93
CA GLN A 486 12.32 -21.01 -4.86
C GLN A 486 13.50 -20.20 -4.30
N PRO A 487 13.37 -19.62 -3.09
CA PRO A 487 14.45 -18.84 -2.47
C PRO A 487 15.72 -19.67 -2.31
N VAL A 488 16.87 -19.06 -2.54
CA VAL A 488 18.18 -19.71 -2.36
C VAL A 488 18.51 -19.81 -0.88
N GLU A 489 19.12 -20.93 -0.47
CA GLU A 489 19.56 -21.17 0.90
C GLU A 489 20.77 -20.27 1.24
N ALA A 490 20.50 -19.13 1.90
CA ALA A 490 21.48 -18.07 2.15
C ALA A 490 22.74 -18.58 2.86
N CYS A 491 22.55 -19.33 3.94
CA CYS A 491 23.67 -19.87 4.71
C CYS A 491 24.48 -20.90 3.92
N ALA A 492 23.90 -21.64 2.97
CA ALA A 492 24.65 -22.61 2.17
C ALA A 492 25.68 -21.94 1.24
N ARG A 493 25.42 -20.70 0.79
CA ARG A 493 26.39 -19.89 0.02
C ARG A 493 27.55 -19.33 0.85
N GLN A 494 27.45 -19.29 2.19
CA GLN A 494 28.40 -18.57 3.05
C GLN A 494 29.05 -19.42 4.17
N ALA A 495 28.41 -20.53 4.57
CA ALA A 495 28.82 -21.37 5.71
C ALA A 495 29.39 -22.75 5.31
N CYS A 496 29.43 -23.08 4.01
CA CYS A 496 29.92 -24.37 3.53
C CYS A 496 31.39 -24.32 3.08
N ASP A 497 32.30 -24.68 3.99
CA ASP A 497 33.62 -25.23 3.62
C ASP A 497 33.45 -26.75 3.38
N PRO A 498 33.51 -27.24 2.12
CA PRO A 498 33.26 -28.65 1.82
C PRO A 498 34.28 -29.60 2.47
N ALA A 499 35.44 -29.10 2.91
CA ALA A 499 36.48 -29.91 3.54
C ALA A 499 36.20 -30.24 5.02
N ARG A 500 35.18 -29.64 5.66
CA ARG A 500 34.93 -29.76 7.11
C ARG A 500 33.84 -30.72 7.54
N GLY A 501 33.00 -31.20 6.62
CA GLY A 501 32.16 -32.40 6.85
C GLY A 501 31.13 -32.32 7.98
N GLY A 502 30.64 -31.13 8.33
CA GLY A 502 29.58 -30.92 9.31
C GLY A 502 28.82 -29.62 9.05
N GLU A 503 27.57 -29.54 9.50
CA GLU A 503 26.75 -28.34 9.38
C GLU A 503 27.29 -27.24 10.31
N GLU A 504 27.70 -26.12 9.73
CA GLU A 504 28.16 -24.96 10.50
C GLU A 504 26.96 -24.19 11.09
N SER A 505 27.01 -23.89 12.39
CA SER A 505 26.00 -23.10 13.09
C SER A 505 25.93 -21.68 12.54
N ILE A 506 24.75 -21.09 12.51
CA ILE A 506 24.57 -19.70 12.06
C ILE A 506 25.39 -18.71 12.92
N PHE A 507 25.60 -19.01 14.20
CA PHE A 507 26.50 -18.24 15.07
C PHE A 507 27.96 -18.30 14.62
N ASP A 508 28.42 -19.45 14.12
CA ASP A 508 29.79 -19.62 13.67
C ASP A 508 30.02 -18.89 12.34
N ALA A 509 29.03 -18.88 11.45
CA ALA A 509 29.04 -18.09 10.22
C ALA A 509 29.11 -16.57 10.51
N ILE A 510 28.21 -16.04 11.37
CA ILE A 510 28.21 -14.61 11.78
C ILE A 510 29.49 -14.24 12.57
N ARG A 511 30.20 -15.21 13.16
CA ARG A 511 31.50 -14.95 13.82
C ARG A 511 32.67 -14.81 12.83
N LYS A 512 32.53 -15.24 11.57
CA LYS A 512 33.57 -15.09 10.53
C LYS A 512 33.54 -13.70 9.89
N GLN A 513 32.36 -13.24 9.53
CA GLN A 513 32.08 -11.99 8.80
C GLN A 513 30.63 -11.59 9.04
N ASP A 514 30.28 -10.32 8.75
CA ASP A 514 28.88 -9.91 8.70
C ASP A 514 28.18 -10.59 7.50
N ILE A 515 26.87 -10.82 7.63
CA ILE A 515 26.06 -11.51 6.61
C ILE A 515 24.91 -10.60 6.20
N LEU A 516 24.81 -10.32 4.89
CA LEU A 516 23.59 -9.80 4.28
C LEU A 516 22.80 -10.96 3.66
N VAL A 517 21.48 -10.92 3.81
CA VAL A 517 20.53 -11.79 3.10
C VAL A 517 19.48 -10.93 2.38
N HIS A 518 19.16 -11.27 1.13
CA HIS A 518 18.22 -10.53 0.29
C HIS A 518 16.94 -11.34 0.03
N HIS A 519 15.90 -11.13 0.84
CA HIS A 519 14.57 -11.69 0.61
C HIS A 519 13.88 -10.98 -0.57
N PRO A 520 13.00 -11.65 -1.34
CA PRO A 520 12.62 -13.06 -1.25
C PRO A 520 13.60 -13.98 -2.00
N TYR A 521 14.63 -13.43 -2.66
CA TYR A 521 15.59 -14.17 -3.48
C TYR A 521 16.38 -15.22 -2.67
N GLU A 522 16.58 -14.94 -1.39
CA GLU A 522 17.17 -15.84 -0.40
C GLU A 522 16.18 -16.14 0.75
N SER A 523 16.24 -17.38 1.24
CA SER A 523 15.29 -17.99 2.16
C SER A 523 15.30 -17.34 3.55
N PHE A 524 14.13 -16.89 4.01
CA PHE A 524 13.90 -16.40 5.38
C PHE A 524 13.96 -17.54 6.41
N GLU A 525 13.55 -18.75 6.01
CA GLU A 525 13.52 -19.93 6.87
C GLU A 525 14.95 -20.34 7.26
N SER A 526 15.85 -20.47 6.30
CA SER A 526 17.24 -20.89 6.55
C SER A 526 18.19 -19.77 7.02
N SER A 527 17.68 -18.57 7.29
CA SER A 527 18.46 -17.43 7.80
C SER A 527 17.85 -16.80 9.07
N THR A 528 16.85 -15.94 8.91
CA THR A 528 16.27 -15.14 10.01
C THR A 528 15.48 -15.99 11.00
N LEU A 529 14.71 -16.98 10.52
CA LEU A 529 14.05 -17.96 11.39
C LEU A 529 15.08 -18.92 12.00
N ARG A 530 16.00 -19.47 11.18
CA ARG A 530 17.12 -20.32 11.65
C ARG A 530 17.91 -19.70 12.79
N LEU A 531 18.22 -18.40 12.76
CA LEU A 531 18.86 -17.69 13.88
C LEU A 531 18.08 -17.87 15.16
N LEU A 532 16.76 -17.65 15.12
CA LEU A 532 15.88 -17.72 16.28
C LEU A 532 15.70 -19.16 16.78
N GLU A 533 15.62 -20.15 15.88
CA GLU A 533 15.48 -21.57 16.23
C GLU A 533 16.77 -22.16 16.80
N GLU A 534 17.94 -21.83 16.25
CA GLU A 534 19.23 -22.13 16.89
C GLU A 534 19.36 -21.40 18.24
N SER A 535 18.96 -20.12 18.32
CA SER A 535 18.96 -19.36 19.58
C SER A 535 18.06 -19.96 20.66
N ALA A 536 16.89 -20.48 20.28
CA ALA A 536 16.00 -21.16 21.21
C ALA A 536 16.57 -22.49 21.71
N SER A 537 17.36 -23.17 20.86
CA SER A 537 17.81 -24.55 21.10
C SER A 537 19.21 -24.66 21.74
N ASP A 538 20.11 -23.70 21.48
CA ASP A 538 21.48 -23.70 22.01
C ASP A 538 21.50 -23.51 23.54
N PRO A 539 22.16 -24.38 24.34
CA PRO A 539 22.28 -24.22 25.79
C PRO A 539 23.22 -23.07 26.24
N ASN A 540 23.99 -22.48 25.32
CA ASN A 540 24.91 -21.37 25.60
C ASN A 540 24.26 -19.99 25.39
N VAL A 541 23.11 -19.91 24.73
CA VAL A 541 22.34 -18.67 24.61
C VAL A 541 21.62 -18.40 25.93
N LEU A 542 21.84 -17.21 26.48
CA LEU A 542 21.33 -16.79 27.79
C LEU A 542 20.12 -15.88 27.67
N ALA A 543 20.07 -15.03 26.64
CA ALA A 543 19.00 -14.08 26.41
C ALA A 543 18.72 -13.87 24.92
N ILE A 544 17.45 -13.60 24.59
CA ILE A 544 16.98 -13.21 23.26
C ILE A 544 16.08 -11.98 23.44
N LYS A 545 16.37 -10.89 22.74
CA LYS A 545 15.53 -9.68 22.72
C LYS A 545 15.11 -9.39 21.29
N THR A 546 13.81 -9.24 21.03
CA THR A 546 13.31 -9.05 19.66
C THR A 546 12.11 -8.12 19.59
N THR A 547 11.90 -7.53 18.41
CA THR A 547 10.80 -6.59 18.11
C THR A 547 9.78 -7.24 17.17
N VAL A 548 8.56 -7.51 17.64
CA VAL A 548 7.48 -8.14 16.85
C VAL A 548 6.46 -7.08 16.45
N TYR A 549 6.52 -6.63 15.19
CA TYR A 549 5.54 -5.68 14.64
C TYR A 549 4.30 -6.40 14.08
N ARG A 550 4.53 -7.45 13.27
CA ARG A 550 3.51 -8.27 12.60
C ARG A 550 4.05 -9.68 12.39
N THR A 551 3.19 -10.68 12.53
CA THR A 551 3.50 -12.08 12.21
C THR A 551 2.30 -12.79 11.55
N SER A 552 2.55 -13.88 10.82
CA SER A 552 1.49 -14.75 10.27
C SER A 552 0.63 -15.40 11.36
N ASN A 553 -0.50 -15.98 10.96
CA ASN A 553 -1.16 -17.04 11.73
C ASN A 553 -0.17 -18.21 11.96
N ASP A 554 -0.36 -18.94 13.06
CA ASP A 554 0.44 -20.10 13.47
C ASP A 554 1.97 -19.88 13.49
N SER A 555 2.38 -18.65 13.82
CA SER A 555 3.75 -18.14 13.68
C SER A 555 4.87 -19.06 14.22
N PRO A 556 5.86 -19.45 13.38
CA PRO A 556 7.05 -20.15 13.86
C PRO A 556 7.94 -19.26 14.72
N VAL A 557 7.90 -17.93 14.52
CA VAL A 557 8.66 -16.95 15.31
C VAL A 557 8.16 -16.91 16.76
N ILE A 558 6.84 -16.88 16.97
CA ILE A 558 6.24 -16.95 18.31
C ILE A 558 6.59 -18.29 18.98
N LYS A 559 6.41 -19.42 18.28
CA LYS A 559 6.75 -20.76 18.78
C LYS A 559 8.21 -20.87 19.22
N ALA A 560 9.15 -20.33 18.45
CA ALA A 560 10.57 -20.34 18.79
C ALA A 560 10.89 -19.47 20.02
N LEU A 561 10.21 -18.34 20.21
CA LEU A 561 10.32 -17.50 21.42
C LEU A 561 9.78 -18.21 22.66
N MET A 562 8.61 -18.85 22.56
CA MET A 562 8.04 -19.67 23.65
C MET A 562 9.00 -20.80 24.04
N LYS A 563 9.50 -21.57 23.07
CA LYS A 563 10.50 -22.63 23.28
C LYS A 563 11.77 -22.12 23.97
N ALA A 564 12.21 -20.89 23.66
CA ALA A 564 13.36 -20.28 24.31
C ALA A 564 13.10 -19.94 25.79
N ALA A 565 11.90 -19.44 26.12
CA ALA A 565 11.49 -19.14 27.49
C ALA A 565 11.28 -20.42 28.33
N GLU A 566 10.66 -21.46 27.75
CA GLU A 566 10.57 -22.81 28.33
C GLU A 566 11.96 -23.40 28.62
N ALA A 567 12.93 -23.18 27.73
CA ALA A 567 14.34 -23.50 27.90
C ALA A 567 15.08 -22.58 28.90
N ARG A 568 14.36 -21.74 29.65
CA ARG A 568 14.83 -20.83 30.71
C ARG A 568 15.82 -19.76 30.25
N LYS A 569 15.70 -19.29 29.01
CA LYS A 569 16.43 -18.12 28.50
C LYS A 569 15.69 -16.84 28.88
N GLU A 570 16.40 -15.73 29.05
CA GLU A 570 15.80 -14.40 29.23
C GLU A 570 15.24 -13.93 27.87
N VAL A 571 13.96 -14.21 27.62
CA VAL A 571 13.27 -13.78 26.38
C VAL A 571 12.53 -12.48 26.63
N ALA A 572 12.90 -11.42 25.93
CA ALA A 572 12.21 -10.13 25.94
C ALA A 572 11.60 -9.86 24.55
N VAL A 573 10.28 -9.68 24.50
CA VAL A 573 9.55 -9.43 23.25
C VAL A 573 8.88 -8.07 23.32
N LEU A 574 9.39 -7.14 22.53
CA LEU A 574 8.76 -5.84 22.35
C LEU A 574 7.75 -5.95 21.21
N MET A 575 6.46 -5.75 21.48
CA MET A 575 5.40 -6.01 20.51
C MET A 575 4.52 -4.79 20.26
N GLU A 576 4.27 -4.49 18.99
CA GLU A 576 3.38 -3.40 18.59
C GLU A 576 1.93 -3.88 18.60
N LEU A 577 1.12 -3.39 19.53
CA LEU A 577 -0.31 -3.71 19.57
C LEU A 577 -1.09 -2.96 18.48
N LYS A 578 -0.70 -1.74 18.09
CA LYS A 578 -1.42 -0.92 17.08
C LYS A 578 -1.00 -1.22 15.64
N ALA A 579 -0.72 -2.51 15.37
CA ALA A 579 -0.37 -3.04 14.06
C ALA A 579 -1.64 -3.25 13.22
N ARG A 580 -1.87 -2.34 12.28
CA ARG A 580 -3.09 -2.24 11.45
C ARG A 580 -3.58 -3.59 10.90
N PHE A 581 -4.82 -3.95 11.20
CA PHE A 581 -5.51 -5.20 10.80
C PHE A 581 -4.98 -6.49 11.46
N ASP A 582 -4.04 -6.38 12.40
CA ASP A 582 -3.45 -7.50 13.11
C ASP A 582 -3.66 -7.41 14.64
N GLU A 583 -4.41 -6.39 15.11
CA GLU A 583 -4.49 -6.02 16.52
C GLU A 583 -5.04 -7.13 17.43
N GLU A 584 -6.16 -7.78 17.06
CA GLU A 584 -6.71 -8.93 17.81
C GLU A 584 -5.72 -10.09 17.95
N ARG A 585 -4.96 -10.35 16.86
CA ARG A 585 -4.00 -11.45 16.80
C ARG A 585 -2.74 -11.15 17.62
N ASN A 586 -2.28 -9.90 17.59
CA ASN A 586 -1.18 -9.46 18.45
C ASN A 586 -1.60 -9.50 19.94
N VAL A 587 -2.86 -9.16 20.30
CA VAL A 587 -3.35 -9.34 21.68
C VAL A 587 -3.34 -10.81 22.12
N SER A 588 -3.70 -11.76 21.26
CA SER A 588 -3.56 -13.21 21.57
C SER A 588 -2.10 -13.59 21.80
N TYR A 589 -1.20 -13.20 20.88
CA TYR A 589 0.21 -13.54 20.98
C TYR A 589 0.94 -12.90 22.17
N ALA A 590 0.43 -11.79 22.72
CA ALA A 590 0.92 -11.24 23.99
C ALA A 590 0.69 -12.25 25.12
N GLN A 591 -0.56 -12.70 25.26
CA GLN A 591 -0.99 -13.60 26.34
C GLN A 591 -0.32 -14.97 26.22
N GLU A 592 -0.12 -15.48 25.00
CA GLU A 592 0.62 -16.73 24.73
C GLU A 592 2.10 -16.62 25.12
N LEU A 593 2.77 -15.51 24.78
CA LEU A 593 4.17 -15.26 25.12
C LEU A 593 4.38 -15.06 26.63
N GLU A 594 3.51 -14.27 27.29
CA GLU A 594 3.53 -14.07 28.74
C GLU A 594 3.29 -15.38 29.49
N ALA A 595 2.33 -16.21 29.04
CA ALA A 595 2.07 -17.52 29.63
C ALA A 595 3.24 -18.50 29.48
N ALA A 596 4.03 -18.39 28.39
CA ALA A 596 5.28 -19.15 28.21
C ALA A 596 6.46 -18.59 29.05
N GLY A 597 6.30 -17.46 29.74
CA GLY A 597 7.32 -16.83 30.57
C GLY A 597 8.22 -15.82 29.84
N CYS A 598 7.82 -15.32 28.68
CA CYS A 598 8.51 -14.20 28.02
C CYS A 598 8.19 -12.89 28.76
N SER A 599 9.16 -11.97 28.83
CA SER A 599 8.91 -10.58 29.22
C SER A 599 8.39 -9.82 28.00
N VAL A 600 7.07 -9.64 27.91
CA VAL A 600 6.44 -8.84 26.86
C VAL A 600 6.42 -7.37 27.26
N ALA A 601 6.61 -6.47 26.29
CA ALA A 601 6.53 -5.02 26.49
C ALA A 601 5.89 -4.35 25.26
N TYR A 602 5.14 -3.27 25.45
CA TYR A 602 4.20 -2.74 24.47
C TYR A 602 4.63 -1.43 23.79
N GLY A 603 5.95 -1.19 23.70
CA GLY A 603 6.51 0.03 23.11
C GLY A 603 6.52 1.22 24.08
N LEU A 604 6.57 2.43 23.51
CA LEU A 604 6.50 3.70 24.24
C LEU A 604 5.19 4.41 23.88
N ILE A 605 4.52 4.97 24.89
CA ILE A 605 3.26 5.70 24.73
C ILE A 605 3.44 6.82 23.68
N GLY A 606 2.48 6.92 22.75
CA GLY A 606 2.48 7.87 21.62
C GLY A 606 3.43 7.54 20.46
N LEU A 607 4.18 6.42 20.51
CA LEU A 607 5.22 6.08 19.53
C LEU A 607 5.08 4.64 19.02
N LYS A 608 4.96 4.46 17.70
CA LYS A 608 4.87 3.12 17.11
C LYS A 608 6.26 2.48 16.92
N THR A 609 6.44 1.27 17.42
CA THR A 609 7.68 0.50 17.29
C THR A 609 7.71 -0.12 15.90
N HIS A 610 8.65 0.29 15.04
CA HIS A 610 8.71 -0.22 13.65
C HIS A 610 10.13 -0.63 13.19
N CYS A 611 11.15 -0.43 14.03
CA CYS A 611 12.42 -1.13 13.90
C CYS A 611 12.25 -2.66 13.94
N LYS A 612 13.08 -3.39 13.20
CA LYS A 612 13.15 -4.86 13.25
C LYS A 612 14.55 -5.28 13.67
N VAL A 613 14.72 -5.42 14.98
CA VAL A 613 15.99 -5.73 15.62
C VAL A 613 15.82 -6.99 16.45
N MET A 614 16.80 -7.89 16.39
CA MET A 614 16.92 -9.04 17.27
C MET A 614 18.34 -9.05 17.83
N LEU A 615 18.46 -9.29 19.14
CA LEU A 615 19.70 -9.32 19.90
C LEU A 615 19.76 -10.64 20.68
N VAL A 616 20.78 -11.46 20.39
CA VAL A 616 21.02 -12.73 21.04
C VAL A 616 22.29 -12.63 21.89
N VAL A 617 22.20 -12.96 23.17
CA VAL A 617 23.34 -12.97 24.10
C VAL A 617 23.79 -14.41 24.34
N ARG A 618 25.00 -14.74 23.88
CA ARG A 618 25.54 -16.11 23.88
C ARG A 618 26.84 -16.18 24.68
N ARG A 619 27.03 -17.27 25.43
CA ARG A 619 28.29 -17.59 26.11
C ARG A 619 29.25 -18.27 25.13
N GLU A 620 30.39 -17.64 24.87
CA GLU A 620 31.41 -18.16 23.95
C GLU A 620 32.55 -18.80 24.73
N VAL A 621 32.66 -20.13 24.70
CA VAL A 621 33.63 -20.92 25.50
C VAL A 621 35.10 -20.62 25.13
N SER A 622 35.34 -20.14 23.91
CA SER A 622 36.68 -19.88 23.34
C SER A 622 37.09 -18.40 23.31
N ALA A 623 36.24 -17.48 23.74
CA ALA A 623 36.48 -16.04 23.62
C ALA A 623 37.18 -15.44 24.86
N ARG A 624 37.90 -14.31 24.66
CA ARG A 624 38.46 -13.50 25.76
C ARG A 624 37.40 -12.85 26.64
N GLU A 625 36.22 -12.60 26.09
CA GLU A 625 35.04 -12.13 26.80
C GLU A 625 34.05 -13.28 26.92
N ALA A 626 33.57 -13.57 28.13
CA ALA A 626 32.72 -14.75 28.39
C ALA A 626 31.33 -14.68 27.73
N LEU A 627 30.93 -13.50 27.22
CA LEU A 627 29.65 -13.25 26.56
C LEU A 627 29.89 -12.53 25.24
N ARG A 628 29.16 -12.91 24.19
CA ARG A 628 29.09 -12.24 22.89
C ARG A 628 27.63 -11.89 22.56
N THR A 629 27.46 -10.78 21.86
CA THR A 629 26.18 -10.38 21.27
C THR A 629 26.19 -10.68 19.77
N TYR A 630 25.11 -11.27 19.29
CA TYR A 630 24.78 -11.39 17.87
C TYR A 630 23.54 -10.54 17.61
N VAL A 631 23.57 -9.74 16.54
CA VAL A 631 22.51 -8.80 16.19
C VAL A 631 22.00 -9.09 14.79
N HIS A 632 20.68 -9.14 14.62
CA HIS A 632 20.02 -9.05 13.33
C HIS A 632 19.28 -7.71 13.22
N ILE A 633 19.41 -7.03 12.08
CA ILE A 633 18.73 -5.77 11.75
C ILE A 633 18.12 -5.91 10.36
N GLY A 634 16.79 -5.88 10.28
CA GLY A 634 16.03 -6.08 9.04
C GLY A 634 15.29 -4.83 8.57
N THR A 635 15.12 -4.69 7.26
CA THR A 635 14.19 -3.72 6.66
C THR A 635 12.73 -4.24 6.76
N GLY A 636 12.58 -5.57 6.72
CA GLY A 636 11.31 -6.31 6.71
C GLY A 636 10.83 -6.83 8.06
N ASN A 637 9.58 -7.31 8.12
CA ASN A 637 8.99 -7.91 9.32
C ASN A 637 9.42 -9.38 9.51
N TYR A 638 9.40 -9.86 10.75
CA TYR A 638 9.58 -11.29 11.09
C TYR A 638 8.33 -12.14 10.74
N ASN A 639 7.98 -12.19 9.46
CA ASN A 639 6.81 -12.91 8.95
C ASN A 639 7.19 -13.62 7.63
N PRO A 640 7.30 -14.97 7.61
CA PRO A 640 7.69 -15.74 6.43
C PRO A 640 6.83 -15.48 5.20
N VAL A 641 5.51 -15.28 5.38
CA VAL A 641 4.57 -15.05 4.27
C VAL A 641 4.88 -13.74 3.56
N THR A 642 5.15 -12.66 4.30
CA THR A 642 5.58 -11.40 3.66
C THR A 642 7.01 -11.47 3.14
N ALA A 643 7.90 -12.22 3.79
CA ALA A 643 9.29 -12.39 3.32
C ALA A 643 9.40 -13.16 1.99
N GLY A 644 8.37 -13.92 1.59
CA GLY A 644 8.25 -14.51 0.25
C GLY A 644 7.65 -13.58 -0.83
N LEU A 645 7.17 -12.39 -0.44
CA LEU A 645 6.45 -11.45 -1.31
C LEU A 645 7.12 -10.07 -1.39
N TYR A 646 7.87 -9.67 -0.37
CA TYR A 646 8.46 -8.33 -0.20
C TYR A 646 9.97 -8.40 -0.44
N SER A 647 10.56 -7.44 -1.17
CA SER A 647 12.02 -7.36 -1.31
C SER A 647 12.63 -6.70 -0.06
N ASP A 648 13.36 -7.45 0.76
CA ASP A 648 13.84 -7.01 2.08
C ASP A 648 15.28 -7.47 2.35
N PHE A 649 16.05 -6.62 3.04
CA PHE A 649 17.39 -6.96 3.50
C PHE A 649 17.41 -7.30 4.99
N SER A 650 18.20 -8.30 5.33
CA SER A 650 18.47 -8.79 6.68
C SER A 650 19.98 -8.80 6.92
N LEU A 651 20.49 -7.92 7.77
CA LEU A 651 21.91 -7.85 8.16
C LEU A 651 22.12 -8.57 9.50
N PHE A 652 23.08 -9.48 9.55
CA PHE A 652 23.50 -10.20 10.75
C PHE A 652 24.96 -9.82 11.06
N SER A 653 25.25 -9.50 12.32
CA SER A 653 26.59 -9.10 12.78
C SER A 653 26.86 -9.57 14.21
N CYS A 654 28.14 -9.67 14.58
CA CYS A 654 28.57 -9.78 15.98
C CYS A 654 29.48 -8.61 16.43
N ASP A 655 29.41 -7.46 15.75
CA ASP A 655 30.10 -6.22 16.15
C ASP A 655 29.71 -5.79 17.58
N PRO A 656 30.67 -5.66 18.52
CA PRO A 656 30.39 -5.24 19.89
C PRO A 656 29.78 -3.84 20.06
N GLN A 657 29.93 -2.95 19.08
CA GLN A 657 29.29 -1.62 19.09
C GLN A 657 27.82 -1.72 18.65
N LEU A 658 27.52 -2.48 17.59
CA LEU A 658 26.13 -2.75 17.19
C LEU A 658 25.37 -3.52 18.29
N GLY A 659 26.03 -4.48 18.95
CA GLY A 659 25.46 -5.18 20.10
C GLY A 659 25.14 -4.28 21.29
N ARG A 660 25.99 -3.28 21.58
CA ARG A 660 25.72 -2.27 22.62
C ARG A 660 24.61 -1.30 22.21
N ASP A 661 24.61 -0.82 20.97
CA ASP A 661 23.57 0.07 20.48
C ASP A 661 22.20 -0.61 20.45
N ALA A 662 22.11 -1.85 19.95
CA ALA A 662 20.88 -2.65 20.01
C ALA A 662 20.40 -2.88 21.45
N THR A 663 21.34 -3.14 22.38
CA THR A 663 21.02 -3.22 23.82
C THR A 663 20.43 -1.91 24.34
N ASP A 664 20.97 -0.76 23.93
CA ASP A 664 20.49 0.57 24.35
C ASP A 664 19.16 0.97 23.66
N VAL A 665 18.89 0.48 22.44
CA VAL A 665 17.57 0.56 21.79
C VAL A 665 16.52 -0.21 22.60
N PHE A 666 16.80 -1.44 23.04
CA PHE A 666 15.88 -2.20 23.89
C PHE A 666 15.66 -1.55 25.27
N LYS A 667 16.66 -0.88 25.85
CA LYS A 667 16.49 -0.10 27.10
C LYS A 667 15.60 1.13 26.94
N HIS A 668 15.72 1.85 25.82
CA HIS A 668 14.83 2.98 25.49
C HIS A 668 13.39 2.48 25.35
N LEU A 669 13.18 1.43 24.56
CA LEU A 669 11.87 0.87 24.25
C LEU A 669 11.17 0.16 25.43
N THR A 670 11.90 -0.17 26.50
CA THR A 670 11.33 -0.67 27.77
C THR A 670 11.23 0.42 28.85
N GLY A 671 11.44 1.69 28.49
CA GLY A 671 11.34 2.84 29.41
C GLY A 671 12.42 2.91 30.49
N MET A 672 13.40 2.01 30.49
CA MET A 672 14.44 1.94 31.53
C MET A 672 15.45 3.09 31.46
N HIS A 673 15.55 3.79 30.32
CA HIS A 673 16.32 5.00 30.18
C HIS A 673 15.42 6.11 29.63
N LYS A 674 15.51 7.31 30.24
CA LYS A 674 15.05 8.52 29.54
C LYS A 674 15.95 8.75 28.32
N GLN A 675 15.32 9.22 27.26
CA GLN A 675 15.89 9.55 25.96
C GLN A 675 17.18 10.40 26.06
N GLU A 676 17.17 11.38 26.97
CA GLU A 676 18.28 12.31 27.28
C GLU A 676 19.49 11.61 27.92
N ALA A 677 19.29 10.46 28.56
CA ALA A 677 20.34 9.66 29.20
C ALA A 677 20.99 8.63 28.24
N VAL A 678 20.45 8.47 27.03
CA VAL A 678 21.14 7.79 25.93
C VAL A 678 21.96 8.82 25.18
N GLY A 679 23.20 9.04 25.65
CA GLY A 679 24.13 10.06 25.15
C GLY A 679 24.70 9.77 23.76
N GLY A 680 23.82 9.63 22.78
CA GLY A 680 24.12 9.17 21.42
C GLY A 680 24.17 7.65 21.29
N TYR A 681 23.89 7.17 20.09
CA TYR A 681 24.22 5.82 19.61
C TYR A 681 25.60 5.86 18.93
N ARG A 682 26.31 4.73 18.88
CA ARG A 682 27.73 4.64 18.48
C ARG A 682 27.89 4.39 16.98
N LYS A 683 26.93 3.68 16.39
CA LYS A 683 26.81 3.31 14.98
C LYS A 683 25.37 3.41 14.47
N LEU A 684 24.37 2.99 15.25
CA LEU A 684 22.98 2.97 14.79
C LEU A 684 22.40 4.38 14.65
N LEU A 685 21.73 4.64 13.53
CA LEU A 685 20.81 5.78 13.40
C LEU A 685 19.47 5.35 13.99
N VAL A 686 18.90 6.14 14.90
CA VAL A 686 17.64 5.82 15.59
C VAL A 686 16.68 7.01 15.48
N ALA A 687 15.46 6.75 15.02
CA ALA A 687 14.43 7.79 14.83
C ALA A 687 13.89 8.34 16.16
N GLN A 688 12.94 9.27 16.08
CA GLN A 688 12.42 10.09 17.18
C GLN A 688 13.36 11.20 17.67
N VAL A 689 14.69 11.03 17.57
CA VAL A 689 15.68 12.09 17.82
C VAL A 689 16.71 12.17 16.68
N TYR A 690 17.73 11.31 16.71
CA TYR A 690 18.99 11.57 16.03
C TYR A 690 18.95 11.32 14.51
N MET A 691 18.15 10.35 14.04
CA MET A 691 18.18 9.91 12.64
C MET A 691 17.88 11.02 11.61
N ARG A 692 16.92 11.93 11.86
CA ARG A 692 16.64 13.02 10.89
C ARG A 692 17.85 13.95 10.78
N ASP A 693 18.36 14.39 11.93
CA ASP A 693 19.37 15.43 11.99
C ASP A 693 20.72 14.89 11.49
N GLN A 694 21.08 13.65 11.84
CA GLN A 694 22.25 12.95 11.29
C GLN A 694 22.16 12.71 9.78
N ILE A 695 20.97 12.45 9.23
CA ILE A 695 20.78 12.38 7.78
C ILE A 695 20.96 13.77 7.14
N ALA A 696 20.42 14.83 7.75
CA ALA A 696 20.63 16.20 7.26
C ALA A 696 22.10 16.62 7.30
N GLU A 697 22.84 16.29 8.37
CA GLU A 697 24.29 16.49 8.49
C GLU A 697 25.08 15.76 7.39
N MET A 698 24.69 14.54 7.03
CA MET A 698 25.33 13.80 5.93
C MET A 698 25.04 14.45 4.56
N ILE A 699 23.82 14.96 4.34
CA ILE A 699 23.49 15.73 3.11
C ILE A 699 24.28 17.04 3.05
N ASP A 700 24.42 17.75 4.18
CA ASP A 700 25.26 18.95 4.27
C ASP A 700 26.75 18.65 4.04
N GLY A 701 27.23 17.45 4.42
CA GLY A 701 28.57 16.97 4.08
C GLY A 701 28.81 16.82 2.56
N GLU A 702 27.84 16.28 1.82
CA GLU A 702 27.89 16.21 0.34
C GLU A 702 27.88 17.62 -0.28
N ILE A 703 27.03 18.51 0.23
CA ILE A 703 26.94 19.92 -0.15
C ILE A 703 28.31 20.61 0.01
N GLU A 704 28.97 20.39 1.15
CA GLU A 704 30.31 20.95 1.38
C GLU A 704 31.39 20.31 0.50
N ALA A 705 31.26 19.03 0.13
CA ALA A 705 32.18 18.39 -0.81
C ALA A 705 32.12 19.05 -2.20
N CYS A 706 30.92 19.20 -2.78
CA CYS A 706 30.74 19.88 -4.07
C CYS A 706 31.14 21.36 -4.02
N ARG A 707 30.80 22.10 -2.94
CA ARG A 707 31.22 23.50 -2.76
C ARG A 707 32.74 23.70 -2.68
N ARG A 708 33.50 22.66 -2.32
CA ARG A 708 34.97 22.65 -2.34
C ARG A 708 35.58 22.21 -3.67
N GLY A 709 34.76 21.96 -4.70
CA GLY A 709 35.19 21.43 -6.01
C GLY A 709 35.45 19.92 -6.01
N GLY A 710 35.05 19.20 -4.96
CA GLY A 710 35.05 17.74 -4.93
C GLY A 710 33.78 17.14 -5.54
N ARG A 711 33.69 15.80 -5.53
CA ARG A 711 32.46 15.07 -5.88
C ARG A 711 31.61 14.83 -4.63
N GLY A 712 30.31 15.02 -4.77
CA GLY A 712 29.29 14.61 -3.82
C GLY A 712 28.15 13.88 -4.53
N ALA A 713 27.56 12.89 -3.87
CA ALA A 713 26.45 12.10 -4.39
C ALA A 713 25.66 11.37 -3.29
N ILE A 714 24.35 11.25 -3.52
CA ILE A 714 23.37 10.62 -2.62
C ILE A 714 22.57 9.59 -3.42
N LEU A 715 22.56 8.34 -2.96
CA LEU A 715 21.79 7.25 -3.55
C LEU A 715 20.82 6.68 -2.49
N LEU A 716 19.53 6.83 -2.73
CA LEU A 716 18.46 6.53 -1.76
C LEU A 716 17.45 5.54 -2.34
N LYS A 717 17.08 4.50 -1.59
CA LYS A 717 15.89 3.67 -1.86
C LYS A 717 15.01 3.64 -0.61
N VAL A 718 13.74 4.01 -0.78
CA VAL A 718 12.71 4.06 0.29
C VAL A 718 11.34 3.77 -0.30
N ASN A 719 10.35 3.41 0.53
CA ASN A 719 8.97 3.23 0.08
C ASN A 719 8.25 4.57 -0.12
N GLY A 720 8.69 5.63 0.54
CA GLY A 720 8.16 6.98 0.39
C GLY A 720 9.10 8.06 0.92
N LEU A 721 9.01 9.24 0.30
CA LEU A 721 9.85 10.42 0.57
C LEU A 721 8.96 11.67 0.67
N ASP A 722 8.73 12.15 1.89
CA ASP A 722 7.80 13.26 2.21
C ASP A 722 8.28 14.15 3.39
N ASP A 723 9.33 13.78 4.11
CA ASP A 723 9.85 14.63 5.19
C ASP A 723 10.31 16.00 4.65
N ARG A 724 9.60 17.07 5.05
CA ARG A 724 9.81 18.44 4.53
C ARG A 724 11.24 18.94 4.73
N LEU A 725 11.93 18.55 5.82
CA LEU A 725 13.32 18.96 6.05
C LEU A 725 14.27 18.23 5.09
N LEU A 726 14.16 16.90 5.01
CA LEU A 726 15.06 16.10 4.18
C LEU A 726 14.86 16.39 2.69
N VAL A 727 13.63 16.59 2.22
CA VAL A 727 13.37 16.97 0.83
C VAL A 727 13.92 18.37 0.52
N ARG A 728 13.81 19.34 1.44
CA ARG A 728 14.51 20.64 1.30
C ARG A 728 16.03 20.44 1.21
N LYS A 729 16.61 19.59 2.06
CA LYS A 729 18.05 19.29 2.03
C LYS A 729 18.48 18.65 0.71
N LEU A 730 17.68 17.77 0.12
CA LEU A 730 17.94 17.22 -1.23
C LEU A 730 17.87 18.30 -2.32
N TYR A 731 16.95 19.27 -2.24
CA TYR A 731 16.95 20.44 -3.15
C TYR A 731 18.17 21.36 -2.94
N GLU A 732 18.59 21.58 -1.69
CA GLU A 732 19.82 22.33 -1.36
C GLU A 732 21.08 21.62 -1.85
N ALA A 733 21.08 20.28 -1.87
CA ALA A 733 22.14 19.42 -2.40
C ALA A 733 22.21 19.47 -3.93
N ALA A 734 21.08 19.25 -4.60
CA ALA A 734 20.94 19.36 -6.05
C ALA A 734 21.51 20.69 -6.57
N ARG A 735 21.05 21.81 -6.02
CA ARG A 735 21.51 23.16 -6.37
C ARG A 735 22.96 23.47 -5.95
N ALA A 736 23.60 22.61 -5.16
CA ALA A 736 25.03 22.67 -4.85
C ALA A 736 25.90 21.80 -5.78
N GLY A 737 25.29 21.11 -6.75
CA GLY A 737 25.98 20.18 -7.66
C GLY A 737 26.07 18.74 -7.15
N VAL A 738 25.47 18.41 -5.98
CA VAL A 738 25.40 17.03 -5.48
C VAL A 738 24.45 16.23 -6.34
N ARG A 739 24.92 15.10 -6.87
CA ARG A 739 24.08 14.16 -7.63
C ARG A 739 23.11 13.43 -6.68
N VAL A 740 21.83 13.32 -7.03
CA VAL A 740 20.82 12.67 -6.17
C VAL A 740 19.99 11.66 -6.98
N ASP A 741 20.19 10.37 -6.74
CA ASP A 741 19.41 9.30 -7.38
C ASP A 741 18.53 8.58 -6.35
N CYS A 742 17.23 8.57 -6.61
CA CYS A 742 16.20 8.14 -5.67
C CYS A 742 15.32 7.02 -6.27
N VAL A 743 15.31 5.85 -5.64
CA VAL A 743 14.41 4.72 -5.96
C VAL A 743 13.23 4.74 -4.97
N VAL A 744 12.12 5.38 -5.36
CA VAL A 744 10.94 5.61 -4.50
C VAL A 744 9.69 5.07 -5.18
N ARG A 745 9.20 3.90 -4.72
CA ARG A 745 8.04 3.24 -5.35
C ARG A 745 6.71 3.98 -5.10
N GLY A 746 6.54 4.51 -3.89
CA GLY A 746 5.27 5.02 -3.40
C GLY A 746 5.10 6.52 -3.61
N MET A 747 4.84 7.23 -2.51
CA MET A 747 4.66 8.68 -2.47
C MET A 747 6.02 9.40 -2.51
N CYS A 748 6.14 10.45 -3.32
CA CYS A 748 7.37 11.23 -3.43
C CYS A 748 7.10 12.73 -3.64
N ARG A 749 7.58 13.54 -2.69
CA ARG A 749 7.54 15.02 -2.69
C ARG A 749 8.65 15.67 -3.53
N LEU A 750 9.77 14.97 -3.73
CA LEU A 750 10.88 15.45 -4.53
C LEU A 750 10.48 15.57 -6.02
N ARG A 751 10.92 16.62 -6.70
CA ARG A 751 10.74 16.82 -8.15
C ARG A 751 12.09 16.78 -8.87
N PRO A 752 12.36 15.78 -9.72
CA PRO A 752 13.58 15.70 -10.52
C PRO A 752 13.54 16.66 -11.71
N GLY A 753 14.68 16.95 -12.33
CA GLY A 753 14.75 17.59 -13.65
C GLY A 753 14.23 19.03 -13.78
N VAL A 754 13.91 19.73 -12.68
CA VAL A 754 13.48 21.14 -12.71
C VAL A 754 14.69 22.01 -13.07
N MET A 755 14.63 22.70 -14.20
CA MET A 755 15.73 23.52 -14.73
C MET A 755 16.23 24.56 -13.69
N GLY A 756 17.53 24.63 -13.47
CA GLY A 756 18.17 25.52 -12.50
C GLY A 756 18.05 25.08 -11.03
N LEU A 757 17.34 23.99 -10.73
CA LEU A 757 17.15 23.49 -9.35
C LEU A 757 17.53 22.00 -9.16
N THR A 758 17.07 21.11 -10.05
CA THR A 758 17.14 19.65 -9.86
C THR A 758 17.53 18.84 -11.10
N GLU A 759 18.23 19.44 -12.06
CA GLU A 759 18.75 18.78 -13.27
C GLU A 759 19.68 17.59 -12.98
N ASN A 760 20.25 17.51 -11.77
CA ASN A 760 21.09 16.42 -11.26
C ASN A 760 20.37 15.49 -10.26
N VAL A 761 19.03 15.57 -10.19
CA VAL A 761 18.17 14.70 -9.39
C VAL A 761 17.40 13.77 -10.31
N ARG A 762 17.38 12.47 -10.00
CA ARG A 762 16.60 11.45 -10.70
C ARG A 762 15.72 10.68 -9.71
N VAL A 763 14.45 10.45 -10.07
CA VAL A 763 13.52 9.65 -9.26
C VAL A 763 12.96 8.50 -10.10
N VAL A 764 13.27 7.27 -9.70
CA VAL A 764 12.81 6.02 -10.32
C VAL A 764 11.90 5.26 -9.37
N SER A 765 10.91 4.55 -9.90
CA SER A 765 10.01 3.66 -9.18
C SER A 765 9.94 2.31 -9.89
N VAL A 766 10.51 1.27 -9.31
CA VAL A 766 10.33 -0.11 -9.80
C VAL A 766 9.08 -0.73 -9.17
N LEU A 767 8.22 -1.33 -10.00
CA LEU A 767 7.05 -2.10 -9.61
C LEU A 767 6.97 -3.36 -10.49
N GLY A 768 6.95 -4.54 -9.86
CA GLY A 768 6.97 -5.81 -10.57
C GLY A 768 6.40 -6.95 -9.74
N ARG A 769 6.96 -8.16 -9.91
CA ARG A 769 6.53 -9.39 -9.22
C ARG A 769 6.49 -9.26 -7.69
N PHE A 770 7.48 -8.59 -7.11
CA PHE A 770 7.64 -8.47 -5.66
C PHE A 770 7.33 -7.05 -5.19
N LEU A 771 6.82 -6.96 -3.96
CA LEU A 771 6.55 -5.69 -3.32
C LEU A 771 7.87 -5.12 -2.81
N GLU A 772 8.42 -4.16 -3.56
CA GLU A 772 9.65 -3.47 -3.21
C GLU A 772 9.58 -2.87 -1.80
N HIS A 773 10.47 -3.24 -0.86
CA HIS A 773 10.29 -2.85 0.55
C HIS A 773 11.57 -2.40 1.29
N HIS A 774 12.74 -2.89 0.91
CA HIS A 774 14.00 -2.53 1.55
C HIS A 774 14.31 -1.02 1.45
N ARG A 775 14.91 -0.48 2.52
CA ARG A 775 15.46 0.88 2.52
C ARG A 775 16.97 0.87 2.62
N VAL A 776 17.60 1.66 1.76
CA VAL A 776 19.06 1.83 1.67
C VAL A 776 19.34 3.31 1.46
N ALA A 777 20.33 3.86 2.17
CA ALA A 777 20.85 5.20 1.92
C ALA A 777 22.38 5.13 1.78
N VAL A 778 22.92 5.76 0.75
CA VAL A 778 24.36 5.82 0.48
C VAL A 778 24.77 7.27 0.26
N PHE A 779 25.82 7.70 0.96
CA PHE A 779 26.42 9.02 0.86
C PHE A 779 27.87 8.86 0.38
N HIS A 780 28.26 9.54 -0.69
CA HIS A 780 29.60 9.44 -1.30
C HIS A 780 30.73 9.87 -0.35
N ASN A 781 30.45 10.80 0.57
CA ASN A 781 31.27 11.18 1.71
C ASN A 781 32.75 11.48 1.33
N GLY A 782 32.93 12.14 0.18
CA GLY A 782 34.23 12.54 -0.34
C GLY A 782 35.13 11.41 -0.85
N GLY A 783 34.60 10.20 -1.06
CA GLY A 783 35.32 9.02 -1.57
C GLY A 783 35.32 7.83 -0.62
N ASP A 784 34.88 7.98 0.64
CA ASP A 784 34.66 6.90 1.61
C ASP A 784 33.15 6.64 1.78
N PRO A 785 32.49 5.91 0.86
CA PRO A 785 31.04 5.89 0.79
C PRO A 785 30.39 5.20 1.99
N LYS A 786 29.48 5.93 2.66
CA LYS A 786 28.73 5.48 3.84
C LYS A 786 27.41 4.86 3.43
N TYR A 787 27.30 3.55 3.57
CA TYR A 787 26.09 2.77 3.30
C TYR A 787 25.30 2.52 4.59
N PHE A 788 23.98 2.68 4.55
CA PHE A 788 23.05 2.36 5.63
C PHE A 788 21.88 1.53 5.11
N ILE A 789 21.42 0.54 5.89
CA ILE A 789 20.15 -0.17 5.66
C ILE A 789 19.26 -0.08 6.90
N GLY A 790 17.93 -0.09 6.76
CA GLY A 790 17.05 0.02 7.93
C GLY A 790 15.55 -0.02 7.68
N SER A 791 14.78 0.20 8.76
CA SER A 791 13.32 0.13 8.76
C SER A 791 12.61 1.44 8.39
N ALA A 792 13.34 2.56 8.40
CA ALA A 792 12.82 3.90 8.18
C ALA A 792 12.62 4.23 6.69
N ASP A 793 11.44 4.73 6.35
CA ASP A 793 11.22 5.55 5.15
C ASP A 793 11.42 7.04 5.50
N TRP A 794 11.75 7.88 4.52
CA TRP A 794 11.98 9.33 4.73
C TRP A 794 10.66 10.11 4.75
N MET A 795 9.77 9.73 5.67
CA MET A 795 8.48 10.37 5.94
C MET A 795 8.45 10.90 7.39
N ALA A 796 7.82 12.06 7.60
CA ALA A 796 7.80 12.72 8.92
C ALA A 796 7.29 11.82 10.06
N ARG A 797 6.29 10.96 9.79
CA ARG A 797 5.77 9.98 10.76
C ARG A 797 6.81 8.94 11.18
N ASN A 798 7.67 8.49 10.27
CA ASN A 798 8.69 7.49 10.54
C ASN A 798 9.86 8.09 11.32
N LEU A 799 10.23 9.35 11.02
CA LEU A 799 11.34 10.02 11.68
C LEU A 799 10.98 10.63 13.04
N SER A 800 9.69 10.86 13.36
CA SER A 800 9.29 11.53 14.62
C SER A 800 8.17 10.87 15.44
N ARG A 801 7.32 9.99 14.87
CA ARG A 801 6.24 9.30 15.60
C ARG A 801 6.45 7.78 15.68
N ARG A 802 7.68 7.34 15.45
CA ARG A 802 8.10 5.94 15.47
C ARG A 802 9.51 5.79 16.03
N VAL A 803 9.78 4.62 16.58
CA VAL A 803 11.15 4.14 16.77
C VAL A 803 11.49 3.24 15.59
N GLU A 804 12.38 3.74 14.75
CA GLU A 804 12.96 3.09 13.57
C GLU A 804 14.48 2.99 13.77
N VAL A 805 15.13 2.02 13.13
CA VAL A 805 16.58 1.81 13.20
C VAL A 805 17.16 1.70 11.80
N ALA A 806 18.32 2.30 11.56
CA ALA A 806 19.19 2.00 10.43
C ALA A 806 20.63 1.73 10.92
N ALA A 807 21.29 0.78 10.28
CA ALA A 807 22.63 0.33 10.63
C ALA A 807 23.63 0.67 9.50
N PRO A 808 24.84 1.16 9.83
CA PRO A 808 25.90 1.37 8.85
C PRO A 808 26.49 0.02 8.42
N VAL A 809 26.71 -0.14 7.11
CA VAL A 809 27.34 -1.32 6.52
C VAL A 809 28.84 -1.05 6.37
N GLY A 810 29.65 -1.77 7.14
CA GLY A 810 31.12 -1.65 7.14
C GLY A 810 31.85 -2.71 6.31
N ASP A 811 31.20 -3.81 5.95
CA ASP A 811 31.82 -4.88 5.16
C ASP A 811 31.77 -4.54 3.66
N GLU A 812 32.94 -4.50 3.01
CA GLU A 812 33.06 -4.08 1.61
C GLU A 812 32.33 -5.02 0.64
N ARG A 813 32.27 -6.34 0.89
CA ARG A 813 31.48 -7.26 0.04
C ARG A 813 29.99 -6.95 0.12
N ILE A 814 29.53 -6.49 1.28
CA ILE A 814 28.13 -6.08 1.46
C ILE A 814 27.90 -4.73 0.77
N LYS A 815 28.83 -3.78 0.84
CA LYS A 815 28.76 -2.52 0.07
C LYS A 815 28.73 -2.76 -1.44
N GLU A 816 29.58 -3.65 -1.96
CA GLU A 816 29.58 -4.11 -3.37
C GLU A 816 28.21 -4.69 -3.76
N THR A 817 27.72 -5.66 -2.98
CA THR A 817 26.41 -6.28 -3.20
C THR A 817 25.27 -5.24 -3.23
N LEU A 818 25.28 -4.28 -2.30
CA LEU A 818 24.30 -3.18 -2.28
C LEU A 818 24.47 -2.23 -3.48
N ARG A 819 25.70 -1.95 -3.92
CA ARG A 819 25.99 -1.13 -5.10
C ARG A 819 25.40 -1.77 -6.36
N ASP A 820 25.60 -3.07 -6.55
CA ASP A 820 25.11 -3.82 -7.71
C ASP A 820 23.57 -3.88 -7.75
N VAL A 821 22.92 -4.19 -6.62
CA VAL A 821 21.45 -4.18 -6.49
C VAL A 821 20.90 -2.79 -6.82
N MET A 822 21.43 -1.74 -6.19
CA MET A 822 20.91 -0.37 -6.32
C MET A 822 21.16 0.20 -7.73
N SER A 823 22.31 -0.10 -8.34
CA SER A 823 22.61 0.27 -9.72
C SER A 823 21.69 -0.45 -10.71
N SER A 824 21.28 -1.68 -10.41
CA SER A 824 20.28 -2.41 -11.20
C SER A 824 18.89 -1.78 -11.09
N TYR A 825 18.47 -1.27 -9.91
CA TYR A 825 17.23 -0.49 -9.77
C TYR A 825 17.21 0.80 -10.60
N LEU A 826 18.37 1.43 -10.83
CA LEU A 826 18.50 2.63 -11.67
C LEU A 826 18.69 2.33 -13.16
N SER A 827 19.17 1.12 -13.49
CA SER A 827 19.47 0.69 -14.87
C SER A 827 18.36 -0.17 -15.49
N ASP A 828 17.37 -0.58 -14.71
CA ASP A 828 16.19 -1.27 -15.22
C ASP A 828 15.35 -0.36 -16.12
N MET A 829 14.86 -0.94 -17.22
CA MET A 829 14.07 -0.26 -18.25
C MET A 829 12.63 -0.82 -18.37
N VAL A 830 12.30 -1.84 -17.57
CA VAL A 830 11.25 -2.83 -17.85
C VAL A 830 10.17 -2.84 -16.77
N ASP A 831 10.58 -2.87 -15.51
CA ASP A 831 9.73 -2.78 -14.31
C ASP A 831 9.78 -1.34 -13.71
N ALA A 832 10.73 -0.53 -14.17
CA ALA A 832 10.93 0.87 -13.80
C ALA A 832 9.91 1.85 -14.40
N TRP A 833 9.68 2.91 -13.64
CA TRP A 833 8.97 4.14 -14.01
C TRP A 833 9.83 5.33 -13.58
N GLU A 834 10.09 6.27 -14.48
CA GLU A 834 10.84 7.50 -14.18
C GLU A 834 9.87 8.66 -13.95
N MET A 835 10.12 9.47 -12.93
CA MET A 835 9.33 10.65 -12.63
C MET A 835 9.80 11.84 -13.46
N LEU A 836 8.87 12.59 -14.04
CA LEU A 836 9.13 13.84 -14.79
C LEU A 836 9.05 15.08 -13.86
N PRO A 837 9.46 16.29 -14.30
CA PRO A 837 9.51 17.48 -13.44
C PRO A 837 8.16 17.93 -12.86
N ASP A 838 7.07 17.64 -13.56
CA ASP A 838 5.68 17.83 -13.10
C ASP A 838 5.23 16.81 -12.02
N GLY A 839 6.03 15.79 -11.73
CA GLY A 839 5.71 14.71 -10.80
C GLY A 839 4.89 13.56 -11.41
N THR A 840 4.64 13.59 -12.72
CA THR A 840 4.07 12.45 -13.47
C THR A 840 5.11 11.33 -13.60
N TYR A 841 4.69 10.14 -14.05
CA TYR A 841 5.57 8.98 -14.19
C TYR A 841 5.41 8.32 -15.57
N VAL A 842 6.53 8.07 -16.24
CA VAL A 842 6.60 7.38 -17.55
C VAL A 842 7.40 6.08 -17.44
N GLN A 843 7.06 5.07 -18.24
CA GLN A 843 7.94 3.90 -18.41
C GLN A 843 8.95 4.16 -19.53
N PRO A 844 10.22 3.73 -19.39
CA PRO A 844 11.18 3.77 -20.50
C PRO A 844 10.68 2.95 -21.71
N PRO A 845 10.88 3.44 -22.95
CA PRO A 845 10.40 2.76 -24.15
C PRO A 845 11.14 1.42 -24.36
N THR A 846 10.47 0.33 -24.01
CA THR A 846 11.07 -1.02 -23.94
C THR A 846 10.73 -1.92 -25.12
N ARG A 847 11.65 -2.86 -25.41
CA ARG A 847 11.38 -3.99 -26.31
C ARG A 847 10.70 -5.12 -25.53
N THR A 848 9.65 -5.69 -26.09
CA THR A 848 8.76 -6.67 -25.43
C THR A 848 9.42 -7.98 -25.00
N ALA A 849 10.63 -8.28 -25.49
CA ALA A 849 11.35 -9.53 -25.24
C ALA A 849 12.35 -9.47 -24.06
N GLU A 850 12.47 -8.32 -23.37
CA GLU A 850 13.49 -8.14 -22.32
C GLU A 850 12.95 -8.44 -20.92
N ALA A 851 13.66 -9.31 -20.18
CA ALA A 851 13.37 -9.60 -18.78
C ALA A 851 13.78 -8.42 -17.88
N GLY A 852 12.88 -8.01 -16.98
CA GLY A 852 13.11 -6.94 -16.00
C GLY A 852 13.79 -7.41 -14.72
N LEU A 853 14.19 -6.45 -13.89
CA LEU A 853 14.99 -6.64 -12.68
C LEU A 853 14.49 -7.76 -11.77
N ASN A 854 13.18 -7.82 -11.49
CA ASN A 854 12.61 -8.85 -10.62
C ASN A 854 12.74 -10.26 -11.21
N ALA A 855 12.75 -10.40 -12.54
CA ALA A 855 12.92 -11.68 -13.24
C ALA A 855 14.40 -12.10 -13.31
N CYS A 856 15.33 -11.15 -13.48
CA CYS A 856 16.77 -11.41 -13.38
C CYS A 856 17.15 -11.86 -11.97
N LEU A 857 16.82 -11.12 -10.91
CA LEU A 857 17.19 -11.48 -9.53
C LEU A 857 16.63 -12.85 -9.07
N VAL A 858 15.61 -13.40 -9.74
CA VAL A 858 15.13 -14.79 -9.55
C VAL A 858 16.00 -15.83 -10.27
N GLN A 859 16.62 -15.49 -11.41
CA GLN A 859 17.43 -16.38 -12.24
C GLN A 859 18.86 -16.56 -11.70
N GLY A 860 19.58 -15.49 -11.32
CA GLY A 860 20.87 -15.58 -10.61
C GLY A 860 20.75 -15.82 -9.08
N GLY A 861 19.55 -15.61 -8.52
CA GLY A 861 19.39 -15.37 -7.09
C GLY A 861 20.16 -14.12 -6.66
N ALA A 862 20.58 -14.04 -5.39
CA ALA A 862 21.44 -12.93 -4.92
C ALA A 862 22.88 -12.91 -5.51
N GLY A 863 23.17 -13.72 -6.55
CA GLY A 863 24.46 -13.77 -7.26
C GLY A 863 24.51 -12.77 -8.42
N LEU A 864 24.56 -11.49 -8.10
CA LEU A 864 24.33 -10.36 -9.01
C LEU A 864 25.22 -10.17 -10.26
N PRO A 865 26.53 -10.51 -10.31
CA PRO A 865 27.46 -9.92 -11.28
C PRO A 865 27.07 -10.02 -12.77
N GLU A 866 26.75 -11.20 -13.27
CA GLU A 866 26.45 -11.38 -14.71
C GLU A 866 25.16 -10.68 -15.14
N GLU A 867 24.12 -10.72 -14.32
CA GLU A 867 22.81 -10.17 -14.69
C GLU A 867 22.72 -8.66 -14.47
N THR A 868 23.37 -8.17 -13.42
CA THR A 868 23.63 -6.74 -13.22
C THR A 868 24.38 -6.16 -14.42
N SER A 869 25.45 -6.84 -14.86
CA SER A 869 26.19 -6.45 -16.07
C SER A 869 25.30 -6.43 -17.31
N ARG A 870 24.43 -7.44 -17.50
CA ARG A 870 23.49 -7.49 -18.64
C ARG A 870 22.44 -6.37 -18.60
N ILE A 871 21.95 -5.97 -17.42
CA ILE A 871 21.02 -4.83 -17.27
C ILE A 871 21.74 -3.52 -17.56
N MET A 872 22.93 -3.31 -16.97
CA MET A 872 23.78 -2.15 -17.24
C MET A 872 24.14 -2.03 -18.73
N GLU A 873 24.51 -3.12 -19.39
CA GLU A 873 24.82 -3.16 -20.83
C GLU A 873 23.62 -2.82 -21.72
N ARG A 874 22.39 -3.17 -21.33
CA ARG A 874 21.18 -2.75 -22.07
C ARG A 874 20.99 -1.24 -21.96
N SER A 875 21.07 -0.70 -20.74
CA SER A 875 20.99 0.75 -20.52
C SER A 875 22.11 1.52 -21.23
N ALA A 876 23.33 0.94 -21.29
CA ALA A 876 24.44 1.45 -22.08
C ALA A 876 24.10 1.61 -23.56
N ARG A 877 23.58 0.52 -24.16
CA ARG A 877 23.22 0.47 -25.59
C ARG A 877 22.00 1.33 -25.93
N ALA A 878 21.15 1.64 -24.94
CA ALA A 878 19.99 2.52 -25.07
C ALA A 878 20.35 4.02 -24.92
N GLY A 879 21.58 4.37 -24.53
CA GLY A 879 21.97 5.74 -24.19
C GLY A 879 21.43 6.23 -22.84
N THR A 880 20.79 5.34 -22.07
CA THR A 880 20.24 5.63 -20.73
C THR A 880 21.21 5.30 -19.59
N GLN A 881 22.42 4.81 -19.91
CA GLN A 881 23.58 5.03 -19.04
C GLN A 881 23.85 6.54 -18.95
N SER A 882 23.25 7.16 -17.94
CA SER A 882 23.98 8.18 -17.20
C SER A 882 25.32 7.59 -16.72
N ALA A 883 26.32 8.44 -16.45
CA ALA A 883 27.61 8.08 -15.83
C ALA A 883 27.48 7.60 -14.36
N LEU A 884 26.35 6.98 -14.01
CA LEU A 884 25.95 6.50 -12.70
C LEU A 884 26.92 5.48 -12.13
N VAL A 885 27.13 4.39 -12.87
CA VAL A 885 27.95 3.27 -12.39
C VAL A 885 29.36 3.78 -12.12
N GLU A 886 29.96 4.51 -13.08
CA GLU A 886 31.28 5.12 -12.97
C GLU A 886 31.37 6.11 -11.78
N TYR A 887 30.39 7.01 -11.60
CA TYR A 887 30.42 7.97 -10.49
C TYR A 887 30.33 7.30 -9.09
N TYR A 888 29.77 6.10 -9.00
CA TYR A 888 29.76 5.26 -7.78
C TYR A 888 30.79 4.11 -7.80
N SER A 889 31.65 4.01 -8.82
CA SER A 889 32.65 2.93 -8.98
C SER A 889 34.07 3.38 -9.35
N GLU A 890 34.34 4.68 -9.49
CA GLU A 890 35.69 5.22 -9.73
C GLU A 890 36.55 5.21 -8.44
N GLU A 891 36.90 4.00 -7.98
CA GLU A 891 38.18 3.73 -7.31
C GLU A 891 38.95 2.67 -8.13
N LYS A 892 39.93 3.11 -8.93
CA LYS A 892 40.98 2.28 -9.55
C LYS A 892 42.26 3.09 -9.79
#